data_AF-A0A2Z3GT27-F1
#
_entry.id   AF-A0A2Z3GT27-F1
#
_cell.length_a   1.000
_cell.length_b   1.000
_cell.length_c   1.000
_cell.angle_alpha   90.00
_cell.angle_beta   90.00
_cell.angle_gamma   90.00
#
_symmetry.space_group_name_H-M   'P 1'
#
loop_
_entity.id
_entity.type
_entity.pdbx_description
1 polymer ?
#
loop_
_entity_poly.entity_id
_entity_poly.type
_entity_poly.pdbx_seq_one_letter_code
_entity_poly.pdbx_strand_id
1 'polypeptide(L)'
;MSFFNTRLEFLRGVGAQRGQLLGKELGLFTYGDLIQRYPFRYLDRTQFYNVVDLHEDLPYVQVKGILRNRQLVGEGPKQRLTATLSDASGDLDLVWFKGIKWMQQIVQNQKEYILFGKPTMFNGRPQMAHPELEEVTEAKAGQSFLQPVYNTSEKLKNYHRVDSKAIMRMVGDLLKIALPHVSETLSPALVEQYALMGKAQAMQQIHFPQTPDLLAAARFRLKFEELFYIQLKLLRQKDQRKVTLAGQIFNLVPTLVDFYNNHLSFDLTRAQKRVIHDIYKDFCTGQQMNRLLQGDVGSGKTIVAFIAMLMAADNGAQSCLMAPTEILADQHYQGLKVYADALGIHLGKLTGSTRTAQRRVLHEELRNGTMHMLVGTHALLEDVVQFRNLGLTIMDEQHRFGVAQRSKLWQKNPHVIPHVLVMTATPIPRTLAMTLYGDLDVSVIDELPAGRKPIVTVHRYDTNRLKVFEFIRQQVKLGRQAYIVYPLIEESETLDYKDLTDGYESVTRAFPEMQISMVHGRMKAEEKDFEMARFVKQETQIMVATTVIEVGVNVPNSSVMVIESAERFGLSQLHQLRGRVGRGADQSYCVLMSGFKLSKDARTRLETMVRTSNGFEIADIDLKLRGPGDLMGTQQSGVLDLLIADLAKDGRILSESRAAAQSLLAEDPDLARPENGNIRHHIDSLPATAVNWSRIS
;
A
#
# COMPACT_ATOMS: atom_id res chain seq x y z
N MET A 1 18.98 28.20 18.34
CA MET A 1 18.09 27.03 18.23
C MET A 1 16.77 27.49 17.64
N SER A 2 16.23 26.79 16.64
CA SER A 2 14.89 27.09 16.10
C SER A 2 13.84 26.97 17.23
N PHE A 3 12.88 27.89 17.30
CA PHE A 3 11.82 27.91 18.31
C PHE A 3 11.10 26.55 18.43
N PHE A 4 10.89 25.86 17.29
CA PHE A 4 10.23 24.57 17.23
C PHE A 4 11.07 23.40 17.75
N ASN A 5 12.40 23.56 17.87
CA ASN A 5 13.30 22.54 18.42
C ASN A 5 13.40 22.60 19.96
N THR A 6 12.67 23.52 20.60
CA THR A 6 12.60 23.60 22.06
C THR A 6 11.94 22.35 22.63
N ARG A 7 12.52 21.79 23.70
CA ARG A 7 11.99 20.59 24.36
C ARG A 7 10.61 20.85 24.99
N LEU A 8 9.72 19.86 24.90
CA LEU A 8 8.35 19.97 25.42
C LEU A 8 8.27 20.19 26.94
N GLU A 9 9.30 19.82 27.68
CA GLU A 9 9.37 20.01 29.14
C GLU A 9 9.25 21.48 29.55
N PHE A 10 9.65 22.42 28.66
CA PHE A 10 9.55 23.86 28.88
C PHE A 10 8.15 24.42 28.62
N LEU A 11 7.25 23.63 28.01
CA LEU A 11 5.87 24.05 27.82
C LEU A 11 5.13 24.03 29.16
N ARG A 12 4.48 25.16 29.48
CA ARG A 12 3.70 25.31 30.71
C ARG A 12 2.67 24.18 30.83
N GLY A 13 2.71 23.43 31.93
CA GLY A 13 1.76 22.34 32.21
C GLY A 13 2.21 20.94 31.77
N VAL A 14 3.35 20.81 31.08
CA VAL A 14 3.97 19.52 30.76
C VAL A 14 4.95 19.10 31.88
N GLY A 15 6.06 19.84 32.05
CA GLY A 15 7.14 19.50 32.98
C GLY A 15 7.91 18.23 32.59
N ALA A 16 8.99 17.92 33.32
CA ALA A 16 9.94 16.86 32.95
C ALA A 16 9.30 15.45 32.85
N GLN A 17 8.50 15.05 33.83
CA GLN A 17 7.90 13.72 33.85
C GLN A 17 6.89 13.47 32.72
N ARG A 18 5.99 14.44 32.42
CA ARG A 18 5.06 14.29 31.30
C ARG A 18 5.77 14.39 29.97
N GLY A 19 6.81 15.22 29.86
CA GLY A 19 7.63 15.33 28.64
C GLY A 19 8.28 14.01 28.27
N GLN A 20 8.92 13.33 29.22
CA GLN A 20 9.52 12.01 28.99
C GLN A 20 8.49 10.95 28.57
N LEU A 21 7.31 10.96 29.17
CA LEU A 21 6.25 10.01 28.84
C LEU A 21 5.66 10.26 27.45
N LEU A 22 5.43 11.53 27.08
CA LEU A 22 4.99 11.92 25.73
C LEU A 22 6.02 11.51 24.67
N GLY A 23 7.30 11.68 24.95
CA GLY A 23 8.40 11.23 24.09
C GLY A 23 8.41 9.72 23.93
N LYS A 24 8.29 8.96 25.02
CA LYS A 24 8.35 7.49 25.00
C LYS A 24 7.14 6.83 24.33
N GLU A 25 5.94 7.35 24.57
CA GLU A 25 4.69 6.71 24.13
C GLU A 25 4.18 7.23 22.79
N LEU A 26 4.45 8.50 22.46
CA LEU A 26 3.93 9.14 21.24
C LEU A 26 5.02 9.73 20.34
N GLY A 27 6.30 9.61 20.71
CA GLY A 27 7.41 10.19 19.93
C GLY A 27 7.45 11.72 19.96
N LEU A 28 6.82 12.36 20.94
CA LEU A 28 6.75 13.82 21.02
C LEU A 28 7.86 14.36 21.94
N PHE A 29 8.86 15.04 21.39
CA PHE A 29 10.00 15.56 22.15
C PHE A 29 10.10 17.09 22.13
N THR A 30 9.64 17.72 21.06
CA THR A 30 9.82 19.15 20.78
C THR A 30 8.49 19.88 20.53
N TYR A 31 8.55 21.21 20.55
CA TYR A 31 7.39 22.05 20.19
C TYR A 31 6.89 21.76 18.77
N GLY A 32 7.80 21.47 17.83
CA GLY A 32 7.46 21.02 16.47
C GLY A 32 6.64 19.74 16.46
N ASP A 33 7.06 18.74 17.23
CA ASP A 33 6.34 17.45 17.28
C ASP A 33 4.91 17.60 17.81
N LEU A 34 4.72 18.44 18.84
CA LEU A 34 3.39 18.66 19.43
C LEU A 34 2.49 19.49 18.52
N ILE A 35 3.00 20.54 17.86
CA ILE A 35 2.17 21.38 16.97
C ILE A 35 1.81 20.64 15.68
N GLN A 36 2.59 19.65 15.25
CA GLN A 36 2.28 18.81 14.09
C GLN A 36 1.44 17.57 14.45
N ARG A 37 1.05 17.43 15.72
CA ARG A 37 0.19 16.35 16.17
C ARG A 37 -1.28 16.65 15.83
N TYR A 38 -1.69 16.40 14.60
CA TYR A 38 -3.03 16.77 14.15
C TYR A 38 -4.16 15.93 14.80
N PRO A 39 -5.37 16.51 14.96
CA PRO A 39 -6.54 15.77 15.43
C PRO A 39 -7.04 14.76 14.38
N PHE A 40 -7.38 13.54 14.80
CA PHE A 40 -7.90 12.50 13.90
C PHE A 40 -9.42 12.61 13.70
N ARG A 41 -10.12 13.28 14.63
CA ARG A 41 -11.56 13.53 14.59
C ARG A 41 -11.88 14.86 15.26
N TYR A 42 -13.02 15.42 14.89
CA TYR A 42 -13.58 16.62 15.50
C TYR A 42 -14.96 16.28 16.04
N LEU A 43 -15.27 16.77 17.23
CA LEU A 43 -16.57 16.58 17.87
C LEU A 43 -17.35 17.88 17.72
N ASP A 44 -18.51 17.79 17.08
CA ASP A 44 -19.44 18.91 17.05
C ASP A 44 -20.06 19.06 18.45
N ARG A 45 -19.88 20.24 19.03
CA ARG A 45 -20.40 20.65 20.32
C ARG A 45 -21.25 21.93 20.20
N THR A 46 -21.80 22.16 19.01
CA THR A 46 -22.64 23.35 18.75
C THR A 46 -24.13 23.03 18.84
N GLN A 47 -24.50 21.78 18.54
CA GLN A 47 -25.88 21.34 18.52
C GLN A 47 -26.30 20.73 19.85
N PHE A 48 -27.28 21.36 20.50
CA PHE A 48 -28.02 20.79 21.61
C PHE A 48 -29.19 19.99 21.09
N TYR A 49 -29.31 18.74 21.55
CA TYR A 49 -30.42 17.85 21.28
C TYR A 49 -31.35 17.84 22.48
N ASN A 50 -32.66 17.82 22.21
CA ASN A 50 -33.64 17.52 23.26
C ASN A 50 -33.63 16.03 23.55
N VAL A 51 -34.01 15.64 24.77
CA VAL A 51 -34.05 14.24 25.20
C VAL A 51 -34.97 13.40 24.32
N VAL A 52 -36.09 13.96 23.83
CA VAL A 52 -37.05 13.25 22.95
C VAL A 52 -36.46 12.86 21.58
N ASP A 53 -35.47 13.59 21.10
CA ASP A 53 -34.87 13.38 19.77
C ASP A 53 -33.77 12.31 19.80
N LEU A 54 -33.44 11.79 20.99
CA LEU A 54 -32.35 10.83 21.19
C LEU A 54 -32.73 9.43 20.71
N HIS A 55 -31.86 8.85 19.87
CA HIS A 55 -31.96 7.47 19.38
C HIS A 55 -30.57 6.86 19.20
N GLU A 56 -30.48 5.52 19.13
CA GLU A 56 -29.20 4.79 19.20
C GLU A 56 -28.25 5.03 18.02
N ASP A 57 -28.80 5.45 16.87
CA ASP A 57 -28.03 5.73 15.66
C ASP A 57 -27.35 7.09 15.67
N LEU A 58 -27.70 7.97 16.63
CA LEU A 58 -27.01 9.25 16.78
C LEU A 58 -25.55 9.05 17.21
N PRO A 59 -24.63 9.92 16.76
CA PRO A 59 -23.26 9.94 17.22
C PRO A 59 -23.18 10.47 18.67
N TYR A 60 -22.09 11.15 19.02
CA TYR A 60 -22.02 11.84 20.30
C TYR A 60 -22.82 13.13 20.21
N VAL A 61 -23.68 13.39 21.19
CA VAL A 61 -24.59 14.54 21.21
C VAL A 61 -24.40 15.34 22.49
N GLN A 62 -24.79 16.62 22.44
CA GLN A 62 -24.91 17.44 23.63
C GLN A 62 -26.37 17.55 24.07
N VAL A 63 -26.61 17.35 25.36
CA VAL A 63 -27.93 17.51 25.97
C VAL A 63 -27.80 18.43 27.17
N LYS A 64 -28.65 19.45 27.24
CA LYS A 64 -28.69 20.40 28.36
C LYS A 64 -29.93 20.12 29.20
N GLY A 65 -29.75 19.99 30.52
CA GLY A 65 -30.88 19.76 31.41
C GLY A 65 -30.53 19.83 32.88
N ILE A 66 -31.53 19.58 33.72
CA ILE A 66 -31.39 19.60 35.18
C ILE A 66 -31.18 18.19 35.66
N LEU A 67 -30.08 17.96 36.38
CA LEU A 67 -29.77 16.65 36.92
C LEU A 67 -30.58 16.39 38.20
N ARG A 68 -31.24 15.24 38.24
CA ARG A 68 -32.13 14.75 39.30
C ARG A 68 -31.76 13.31 39.68
N ASN A 69 -32.29 12.84 40.81
CA ASN A 69 -32.27 11.43 41.20
C ASN A 69 -30.89 10.74 41.19
N ARG A 70 -29.83 11.43 41.66
CA ARG A 70 -28.52 10.80 41.86
C ARG A 70 -28.60 9.70 42.92
N GLN A 71 -28.30 8.47 42.55
CA GLN A 71 -28.32 7.29 43.41
C GLN A 71 -27.12 6.37 43.15
N LEU A 72 -26.68 5.67 44.19
CA LEU A 72 -25.65 4.64 44.10
C LEU A 72 -26.34 3.28 44.15
N VAL A 73 -26.18 2.48 43.11
CA VAL A 73 -26.91 1.21 42.94
C VAL A 73 -25.93 0.05 42.91
N GLY A 74 -26.22 -1.01 43.67
CA GLY A 74 -25.41 -2.24 43.75
C GLY A 74 -24.36 -2.23 44.87
N GLU A 75 -23.79 -3.42 45.15
CA GLU A 75 -22.80 -3.66 46.19
C GLU A 75 -21.46 -4.19 45.62
N GLY A 76 -20.36 -3.82 46.26
CA GLY A 76 -19.01 -4.29 45.92
C GLY A 76 -18.59 -3.97 44.47
N PRO A 77 -17.99 -4.91 43.72
CA PRO A 77 -17.48 -4.67 42.37
C PRO A 77 -18.57 -4.43 41.30
N LYS A 78 -19.86 -4.61 41.63
CA LYS A 78 -21.00 -4.32 40.74
C LYS A 78 -21.65 -2.96 41.01
N GLN A 79 -21.03 -2.12 41.84
CA GLN A 79 -21.54 -0.79 42.15
C GLN A 79 -21.52 0.12 40.92
N ARG A 80 -22.59 0.91 40.73
CA ARG A 80 -22.69 1.94 39.68
C ARG A 80 -23.37 3.19 40.22
N LEU A 81 -22.94 4.35 39.75
CA LEU A 81 -23.63 5.62 40.01
C LEU A 81 -24.66 5.83 38.91
N THR A 82 -25.89 6.14 39.28
CA THR A 82 -26.96 6.51 38.35
C THR A 82 -27.49 7.90 38.67
N ALA A 83 -27.88 8.65 37.65
CA ALA A 83 -28.59 9.91 37.78
C ALA A 83 -29.55 10.07 36.60
N THR A 84 -30.55 10.93 36.72
CA THR A 84 -31.47 11.22 35.62
C THR A 84 -31.33 12.70 35.25
N LEU A 85 -31.08 13.01 34.00
CA LEU A 85 -31.14 14.37 33.48
C LEU A 85 -32.53 14.61 32.90
N SER A 86 -33.22 15.65 33.36
CA SER A 86 -34.53 16.05 32.82
C SER A 86 -34.39 17.37 32.05
N ASP A 87 -34.92 17.42 30.84
CA ASP A 87 -35.15 18.67 30.10
C ASP A 87 -36.67 18.93 29.93
N ALA A 88 -37.06 19.87 29.07
CA ALA A 88 -38.48 20.16 28.82
C ALA A 88 -39.20 19.06 28.02
N SER A 89 -38.46 18.14 27.40
CA SER A 89 -38.95 17.12 26.47
C SER A 89 -38.99 15.71 27.06
N GLY A 90 -38.16 15.41 28.07
CA GLY A 90 -38.15 14.09 28.70
C GLY A 90 -37.01 13.86 29.70
N ASP A 91 -36.87 12.60 30.11
CA ASP A 91 -35.87 12.12 31.07
C ASP A 91 -34.82 11.24 30.38
N LEU A 92 -33.55 11.48 30.68
CA LEU A 92 -32.38 10.77 30.19
C LEU A 92 -31.62 10.11 31.35
N ASP A 93 -31.46 8.80 31.32
CA ASP A 93 -30.76 8.07 32.37
C ASP A 93 -29.24 8.10 32.15
N LEU A 94 -28.48 8.37 33.22
CA LEU A 94 -27.02 8.47 33.20
C LEU A 94 -26.43 7.36 34.07
N VAL A 95 -25.40 6.69 33.58
CA VAL A 95 -24.77 5.56 34.30
C VAL A 95 -23.25 5.65 34.27
N TRP A 96 -22.61 5.52 35.43
CA TRP A 96 -21.15 5.39 35.56
C TRP A 96 -20.77 4.10 36.30
N PHE A 97 -20.00 3.24 35.63
CA PHE A 97 -19.46 1.98 36.19
C PHE A 97 -18.05 2.12 36.79
N LYS A 98 -17.38 3.25 36.53
CA LYS A 98 -15.98 3.56 36.89
C LYS A 98 -15.89 5.00 37.37
N GLY A 99 -14.95 5.30 38.26
CA GLY A 99 -14.75 6.68 38.77
C GLY A 99 -15.86 7.17 39.70
N ILE A 100 -16.62 6.26 40.30
CA ILE A 100 -17.83 6.52 41.11
C ILE A 100 -17.58 7.57 42.21
N LYS A 101 -16.51 7.42 42.99
CA LYS A 101 -16.17 8.35 44.08
C LYS A 101 -15.94 9.79 43.60
N TRP A 102 -15.34 9.96 42.42
CA TRP A 102 -15.08 11.27 41.83
C TRP A 102 -16.36 11.89 41.26
N MET A 103 -17.17 11.11 40.54
CA MET A 103 -18.45 11.58 40.02
C MET A 103 -19.45 11.90 41.12
N GLN A 104 -19.43 11.19 42.25
CA GLN A 104 -20.25 11.52 43.41
C GLN A 104 -19.98 12.91 43.99
N GLN A 105 -18.75 13.43 43.88
CA GLN A 105 -18.38 14.76 44.35
C GLN A 105 -18.82 15.86 43.37
N ILE A 106 -18.79 15.57 42.07
CA ILE A 106 -19.09 16.54 41.00
C ILE A 106 -20.59 16.64 40.73
N VAL A 107 -21.29 15.52 40.77
CA VAL A 107 -22.71 15.44 40.43
C VAL A 107 -23.55 15.90 41.62
N GLN A 108 -24.17 17.07 41.47
CA GLN A 108 -25.08 17.65 42.45
C GLN A 108 -26.51 17.61 41.90
N ASN A 109 -27.47 17.26 42.75
CA ASN A 109 -28.88 17.29 42.37
C ASN A 109 -29.35 18.74 42.19
N GLN A 110 -30.36 18.93 41.32
CA GLN A 110 -31.03 20.21 41.04
C GLN A 110 -30.14 21.30 40.43
N LYS A 111 -29.01 20.92 39.84
CA LYS A 111 -28.18 21.82 39.05
C LYS A 111 -28.31 21.55 37.55
N GLU A 112 -28.10 22.60 36.77
CA GLU A 112 -28.10 22.53 35.32
C GLU A 112 -26.73 22.09 34.79
N TYR A 113 -26.73 21.04 33.97
CA TYR A 113 -25.53 20.48 33.36
C TYR A 113 -25.69 20.35 31.85
N ILE A 114 -24.57 20.48 31.16
CA ILE A 114 -24.43 20.05 29.77
C ILE A 114 -23.76 18.68 29.80
N LEU A 115 -24.45 17.70 29.21
CA LEU A 115 -23.93 16.36 28.99
C LEU A 115 -23.39 16.24 27.59
N PHE A 116 -22.28 15.52 27.46
CA PHE A 116 -21.79 15.08 26.17
C PHE A 116 -21.50 13.57 26.19
N GLY A 117 -22.18 12.82 25.33
CA GLY A 117 -22.08 11.36 25.33
C GLY A 117 -22.80 10.74 24.13
N LYS A 118 -22.63 9.42 23.97
CA LYS A 118 -23.38 8.66 22.98
C LYS A 118 -24.70 8.17 23.62
N PRO A 119 -25.87 8.46 23.05
CA PRO A 119 -27.13 7.93 23.53
C PRO A 119 -27.24 6.43 23.18
N THR A 120 -27.84 5.68 24.08
CA THR A 120 -28.18 4.25 23.94
C THR A 120 -29.60 4.06 24.44
N MET A 121 -30.31 3.01 24.04
CA MET A 121 -31.62 2.69 24.59
C MET A 121 -31.52 1.54 25.56
N PHE A 122 -32.09 1.72 26.75
CA PHE A 122 -32.17 0.68 27.77
C PHE A 122 -33.59 0.64 28.33
N ASN A 123 -34.26 -0.51 28.21
CA ASN A 123 -35.67 -0.69 28.60
C ASN A 123 -36.61 0.37 27.98
N GLY A 124 -36.36 0.77 26.74
CA GLY A 124 -37.17 1.76 26.03
C GLY A 124 -36.98 3.21 26.50
N ARG A 125 -35.98 3.49 27.35
CA ARG A 125 -35.60 4.85 27.75
C ARG A 125 -34.21 5.21 27.24
N PRO A 126 -33.99 6.47 26.85
CA PRO A 126 -32.66 6.92 26.47
C PRO A 126 -31.74 6.89 27.68
N GLN A 127 -30.54 6.38 27.47
CA GLN A 127 -29.49 6.22 28.47
C GLN A 127 -28.14 6.67 27.90
N MET A 128 -27.31 7.32 28.72
CA MET A 128 -25.90 7.59 28.42
C MET A 128 -24.99 6.95 29.46
N ALA A 129 -24.09 6.09 28.98
CA ALA A 129 -23.02 5.52 29.80
C ALA A 129 -21.79 6.43 29.78
N HIS A 130 -21.25 6.77 30.95
CA HIS A 130 -20.06 7.60 31.12
C HIS A 130 -20.08 8.95 30.36
N PRO A 131 -21.18 9.75 30.43
CA PRO A 131 -21.20 11.05 29.79
C PRO A 131 -20.22 12.00 30.47
N GLU A 132 -19.66 12.92 29.68
CA GLU A 132 -18.94 14.06 30.22
C GLU A 132 -19.94 15.09 30.74
N LEU A 133 -19.69 15.57 31.97
CA LEU A 133 -20.50 16.58 32.64
C LEU A 133 -19.76 17.91 32.68
N GLU A 134 -20.41 18.97 32.20
CA GLU A 134 -19.97 20.35 32.39
C GLU A 134 -21.09 21.13 33.08
N GLU A 135 -20.80 21.75 34.23
CA GLU A 135 -21.76 22.62 34.93
C GLU A 135 -21.95 23.90 34.11
N VAL A 136 -23.21 24.31 33.92
CA VAL A 136 -23.53 25.56 33.22
C VAL A 136 -23.11 26.72 34.12
N THR A 137 -21.91 27.24 33.88
CA THR A 137 -21.40 28.48 34.46
C THR A 137 -21.45 29.56 33.39
N GLU A 138 -21.76 30.81 33.78
CA GLU A 138 -21.91 31.94 32.85
C GLU A 138 -20.75 31.99 31.83
N ALA A 139 -21.14 31.89 30.55
CA ALA A 139 -20.38 32.03 29.32
C ALA A 139 -18.83 31.92 29.41
N LYS A 140 -18.29 30.73 29.14
CA LYS A 140 -16.95 30.65 28.53
C LYS A 140 -17.05 31.00 27.04
N ALA A 141 -17.07 32.30 26.74
CA ALA A 141 -16.89 32.80 25.39
C ALA A 141 -15.55 32.28 24.83
N GLY A 142 -15.61 31.41 23.82
CA GLY A 142 -14.42 30.84 23.18
C GLY A 142 -14.38 29.32 23.03
N GLN A 143 -15.46 28.57 23.35
CA GLN A 143 -15.52 27.16 22.94
C GLN A 143 -15.56 27.09 21.40
N SER A 144 -14.55 26.44 20.81
CA SER A 144 -14.44 26.21 19.37
C SER A 144 -15.65 25.39 18.88
N PHE A 145 -16.15 25.77 17.69
CA PHE A 145 -17.26 25.13 16.99
C PHE A 145 -17.10 23.60 16.89
N LEU A 146 -15.86 23.13 16.75
CA LEU A 146 -15.52 21.72 16.59
C LEU A 146 -14.34 21.38 17.52
N GLN A 147 -14.59 20.55 18.52
CA GLN A 147 -13.54 20.16 19.47
C GLN A 147 -12.61 19.10 18.85
N PRO A 148 -11.28 19.35 18.80
CA PRO A 148 -10.34 18.37 18.26
C PRO A 148 -10.15 17.16 19.19
N VAL A 149 -10.02 15.98 18.59
CA VAL A 149 -9.71 14.72 19.28
C VAL A 149 -8.36 14.18 18.81
N TYR A 150 -7.48 13.89 19.77
CA TYR A 150 -6.11 13.44 19.56
C TYR A 150 -5.91 11.99 19.99
N ASN A 151 -5.05 11.28 19.26
CA ASN A 151 -4.67 9.90 19.56
C ASN A 151 -3.85 9.83 20.87
N THR A 152 -4.25 8.94 21.78
CA THR A 152 -3.64 8.73 23.11
C THR A 152 -3.45 7.24 23.40
N SER A 153 -2.40 6.86 24.14
CA SER A 153 -2.19 5.48 24.59
C SER A 153 -2.91 5.19 25.92
N GLU A 154 -3.21 3.93 26.21
CA GLU A 154 -3.82 3.54 27.49
C GLU A 154 -2.93 3.87 28.69
N LYS A 155 -1.61 3.73 28.53
CA LYS A 155 -0.63 4.11 29.56
C LYS A 155 -0.66 5.61 29.86
N LEU A 156 -0.78 6.45 28.83
CA LEU A 156 -0.93 7.90 29.00
C LEU A 156 -2.20 8.28 29.78
N LYS A 157 -3.32 7.60 29.49
CA LYS A 157 -4.59 7.80 30.20
C LYS A 157 -4.48 7.39 31.67
N ASN A 158 -3.86 6.24 31.95
CA ASN A 158 -3.86 5.63 33.28
C ASN A 158 -2.83 6.25 34.25
N TYR A 159 -1.60 6.53 33.80
CA TYR A 159 -0.52 6.93 34.71
C TYR A 159 -0.48 8.43 35.01
N HIS A 160 -0.85 9.30 34.06
CA HIS A 160 -0.73 10.76 34.24
C HIS A 160 -1.95 11.56 33.80
N ARG A 161 -3.08 10.90 33.51
CA ARG A 161 -4.32 11.52 33.02
C ARG A 161 -4.09 12.39 31.78
N VAL A 162 -3.18 11.95 30.89
CA VAL A 162 -2.97 12.61 29.61
C VAL A 162 -4.00 12.04 28.63
N ASP A 163 -5.20 12.60 28.69
CA ASP A 163 -6.28 12.33 27.75
C ASP A 163 -6.22 13.29 26.55
N SER A 164 -7.15 13.13 25.61
CA SER A 164 -7.24 14.03 24.44
C SER A 164 -7.43 15.50 24.84
N LYS A 165 -8.08 15.78 25.98
CA LYS A 165 -8.28 17.16 26.47
C LYS A 165 -6.99 17.77 26.99
N ALA A 166 -6.14 16.97 27.65
CA ALA A 166 -4.82 17.40 28.08
C ALA A 166 -3.94 17.79 26.88
N ILE A 167 -3.90 16.96 25.83
CA ILE A 167 -3.17 17.28 24.59
C ILE A 167 -3.74 18.53 23.94
N MET A 168 -5.07 18.64 23.81
CA MET A 168 -5.73 19.84 23.28
C MET A 168 -5.32 21.11 24.02
N ARG A 169 -5.27 21.10 25.36
CA ARG A 169 -4.82 22.27 26.15
C ARG A 169 -3.36 22.60 25.88
N MET A 170 -2.48 21.59 25.87
CA MET A 170 -1.05 21.78 25.56
C MET A 170 -0.85 22.41 24.17
N VAL A 171 -1.55 21.90 23.16
CA VAL A 171 -1.54 22.45 21.80
C VAL A 171 -2.08 23.88 21.78
N GLY A 172 -3.18 24.16 22.48
CA GLY A 172 -3.76 25.50 22.57
C GLY A 172 -2.83 26.52 23.23
N ASP A 173 -2.12 26.13 24.28
CA ASP A 173 -1.14 26.99 24.94
C ASP A 173 0.13 27.18 24.09
N LEU A 174 0.56 26.14 23.38
CA LEU A 174 1.67 26.23 22.44
C LEU A 174 1.32 27.15 21.25
N LEU A 175 0.12 27.04 20.66
CA LEU A 175 -0.27 27.87 19.51
C LEU A 175 -0.21 29.37 19.81
N LYS A 176 -0.59 29.80 21.03
CA LYS A 176 -0.54 31.22 21.43
C LYS A 176 0.86 31.81 21.30
N ILE A 177 1.88 31.03 21.60
CA ILE A 177 3.29 31.46 21.53
C ILE A 177 3.94 31.09 20.19
N ALA A 178 3.44 30.07 19.49
CA ALA A 178 4.05 29.55 18.28
C ALA A 178 3.66 30.29 17.00
N LEU A 179 2.44 30.84 16.91
CA LEU A 179 1.93 31.46 15.68
C LEU A 179 2.87 32.54 15.08
N PRO A 180 3.49 33.45 15.85
CA PRO A 180 4.43 34.44 15.30
C PRO A 180 5.70 33.83 14.70
N HIS A 181 6.03 32.59 15.07
CA HIS A 181 7.20 31.87 14.57
C HIS A 181 6.88 30.97 13.37
N VAL A 182 5.61 30.81 12.99
CA VAL A 182 5.21 30.04 11.82
C VAL A 182 5.40 30.90 10.56
N SER A 183 6.50 30.67 9.85
CA SER A 183 6.76 31.29 8.56
C SER A 183 6.05 30.55 7.43
N GLU A 184 5.70 31.28 6.36
CA GLU A 184 5.23 30.65 5.12
C GLU A 184 6.34 29.80 4.49
N THR A 185 5.96 28.67 3.90
CA THR A 185 6.88 27.68 3.34
C THR A 185 6.78 27.61 1.83
N LEU A 186 5.57 27.78 1.29
CA LEU A 186 5.35 27.80 -0.15
C LEU A 186 5.67 29.18 -0.74
N SER A 187 5.90 29.23 -2.06
CA SER A 187 6.06 30.50 -2.76
C SER A 187 4.70 31.22 -2.88
N PRO A 188 4.67 32.56 -2.93
CA PRO A 188 3.43 33.31 -3.11
C PRO A 188 2.64 32.88 -4.35
N ALA A 189 3.34 32.58 -5.45
CA ALA A 189 2.73 32.09 -6.68
C ALA A 189 1.97 30.76 -6.50
N LEU A 190 2.54 29.80 -5.77
CA LEU A 190 1.84 28.54 -5.46
C LEU A 190 0.64 28.77 -4.54
N VAL A 191 0.77 29.70 -3.58
CA VAL A 191 -0.32 30.03 -2.67
C VAL A 191 -1.51 30.62 -3.44
N GLU A 192 -1.25 31.53 -4.37
CA GLU A 192 -2.27 32.16 -5.21
C GLU A 192 -2.88 31.16 -6.21
N GLN A 193 -2.05 30.43 -6.96
CA GLN A 193 -2.48 29.49 -8.00
C GLN A 193 -3.45 28.43 -7.48
N TYR A 194 -3.19 27.89 -6.28
CA TYR A 194 -4.00 26.83 -5.68
C TYR A 194 -4.98 27.35 -4.62
N ALA A 195 -5.16 28.67 -4.49
CA ALA A 195 -6.02 29.33 -3.51
C ALA A 195 -5.80 28.81 -2.07
N LEU A 196 -4.53 28.72 -1.68
CA LEU A 196 -4.09 28.09 -0.44
C LEU A 196 -4.21 29.06 0.75
N MET A 197 -4.68 28.53 1.87
CA MET A 197 -4.66 29.26 3.15
C MET A 197 -3.21 29.50 3.61
N GLY A 198 -2.91 30.64 4.23
CA GLY A 198 -1.58 30.89 4.79
C GLY A 198 -1.23 29.88 5.90
N LYS A 199 0.05 29.50 6.01
CA LYS A 199 0.47 28.39 6.90
C LYS A 199 0.08 28.61 8.37
N ALA A 200 0.30 29.80 8.93
CA ALA A 200 -0.04 30.10 10.31
C ALA A 200 -1.55 29.94 10.59
N GLN A 201 -2.39 30.39 9.65
CA GLN A 201 -3.84 30.23 9.74
C GLN A 201 -4.25 28.76 9.61
N ALA A 202 -3.63 28.01 8.70
CA ALA A 202 -3.91 26.57 8.55
C ALA A 202 -3.56 25.79 9.83
N MET A 203 -2.43 26.10 10.49
CA MET A 203 -2.05 25.51 11.78
C MET A 203 -3.05 25.86 12.89
N GLN A 204 -3.61 27.07 12.91
CA GLN A 204 -4.64 27.42 13.88
C GLN A 204 -5.94 26.66 13.61
N GLN A 205 -6.40 26.65 12.37
CA GLN A 205 -7.71 26.10 11.97
C GLN A 205 -7.73 24.56 11.98
N ILE A 206 -6.59 23.89 11.78
CA ILE A 206 -6.54 22.42 11.92
C ILE A 206 -6.74 22.01 13.38
N HIS A 207 -6.25 22.77 14.36
CA HIS A 207 -6.44 22.40 15.77
C HIS A 207 -7.73 22.96 16.35
N PHE A 208 -8.05 24.21 16.04
CA PHE A 208 -9.20 24.94 16.60
C PHE A 208 -9.99 25.59 15.46
N PRO A 209 -10.69 24.78 14.65
CA PRO A 209 -11.49 25.28 13.55
C PRO A 209 -12.63 26.19 14.04
N GLN A 210 -12.83 27.28 13.32
CA GLN A 210 -13.96 28.18 13.53
C GLN A 210 -15.20 27.73 12.75
N THR A 211 -15.01 27.18 11.55
CA THR A 211 -16.08 26.65 10.69
C THR A 211 -15.62 25.36 9.97
N PRO A 212 -16.55 24.51 9.51
CA PRO A 212 -16.22 23.34 8.70
C PRO A 212 -15.44 23.68 7.41
N ASP A 213 -15.76 24.81 6.78
CA ASP A 213 -15.11 25.24 5.54
C ASP A 213 -13.65 25.65 5.79
N LEU A 214 -13.38 26.37 6.89
CA LEU A 214 -12.01 26.73 7.27
C LEU A 214 -11.20 25.49 7.67
N LEU A 215 -11.84 24.50 8.31
CA LEU A 215 -11.19 23.22 8.58
C LEU A 215 -10.83 22.47 7.29
N ALA A 216 -11.73 22.45 6.30
CA ALA A 216 -11.49 21.83 5.01
C ALA A 216 -10.34 22.52 4.27
N ALA A 217 -10.32 23.86 4.24
CA ALA A 217 -9.25 24.64 3.65
C ALA A 217 -7.90 24.42 4.35
N ALA A 218 -7.88 24.36 5.69
CA ALA A 218 -6.66 24.06 6.46
C ALA A 218 -6.13 22.66 6.19
N ARG A 219 -7.01 21.65 6.15
CA ARG A 219 -6.64 20.27 5.78
C ARG A 219 -6.07 20.22 4.37
N PHE A 220 -6.71 20.88 3.40
CA PHE A 220 -6.24 20.92 2.02
C PHE A 220 -4.83 21.56 1.95
N ARG A 221 -4.64 22.73 2.59
CA ARG A 221 -3.36 23.43 2.65
C ARG A 221 -2.22 22.55 3.20
N LEU A 222 -2.45 21.90 4.34
CA LEU A 222 -1.43 21.12 5.03
C LEU A 222 -1.12 19.81 4.28
N LYS A 223 -2.14 19.16 3.72
CA LYS A 223 -1.96 17.99 2.84
C LYS A 223 -1.19 18.34 1.58
N PHE A 224 -1.54 19.46 0.93
CA PHE A 224 -0.85 19.93 -0.25
C PHE A 224 0.62 20.23 0.06
N GLU A 225 0.91 20.89 1.18
CA GLU A 225 2.28 21.18 1.62
C GLU A 225 3.11 19.91 1.79
N GLU A 226 2.58 18.96 2.57
CA GLU A 226 3.25 17.71 2.89
C GLU A 226 3.57 16.93 1.61
N LEU A 227 2.57 16.76 0.75
CA LEU A 227 2.73 16.04 -0.52
C LEU A 227 3.65 16.80 -1.48
N PHE A 228 3.58 18.13 -1.54
CA PHE A 228 4.45 18.96 -2.37
C PHE A 228 5.91 18.78 -2.00
N TYR A 229 6.28 18.86 -0.72
CA TYR A 229 7.67 18.68 -0.31
C TYR A 229 8.19 17.26 -0.50
N ILE A 230 7.33 16.25 -0.28
CA ILE A 230 7.67 14.86 -0.60
C ILE A 230 7.96 14.73 -2.10
N GLN A 231 7.07 15.23 -2.97
CA GLN A 231 7.27 15.16 -4.42
C GLN A 231 8.47 15.98 -4.90
N LEU A 232 8.68 17.18 -4.36
CA LEU A 232 9.82 18.03 -4.69
C LEU A 232 11.15 17.33 -4.34
N LYS A 233 11.24 16.72 -3.16
CA LYS A 233 12.43 15.94 -2.75
C LYS A 233 12.69 14.76 -3.69
N LEU A 234 11.66 13.98 -4.02
CA LEU A 234 11.76 12.82 -4.92
C LEU A 234 12.18 13.23 -6.34
N LEU A 235 11.58 14.29 -6.89
CA LEU A 235 11.91 14.80 -8.22
C LEU A 235 13.33 15.35 -8.28
N ARG A 236 13.79 16.12 -7.27
CA ARG A 236 15.18 16.58 -7.21
C ARG A 236 16.17 15.43 -7.13
N GLN A 237 15.87 14.39 -6.35
CA GLN A 237 16.72 13.20 -6.28
C GLN A 237 16.79 12.47 -7.63
N LYS A 238 15.66 12.37 -8.32
CA LYS A 238 15.57 11.80 -9.66
C LYS A 238 16.41 12.59 -10.67
N ASP A 239 16.30 13.92 -10.67
CA ASP A 239 17.06 14.78 -11.58
C ASP A 239 18.56 14.74 -11.28
N GLN A 240 18.94 14.78 -10.00
CA GLN A 240 20.34 14.61 -9.59
C GLN A 240 20.91 13.28 -10.05
N ARG A 241 20.17 12.16 -9.91
CA ARG A 241 20.58 10.84 -10.41
C ARG A 241 20.73 10.81 -11.92
N LYS A 242 19.76 11.38 -12.65
CA LYS A 242 19.82 11.51 -14.11
C LYS A 242 21.07 12.24 -14.58
N VAL A 243 21.47 13.29 -13.86
CA VAL A 243 22.71 14.04 -14.16
C VAL A 243 23.99 13.29 -13.76
N THR A 244 23.95 12.48 -12.70
CA THR A 244 25.17 11.84 -12.14
C THR A 244 25.44 10.42 -12.64
N LEU A 245 24.43 9.66 -13.04
CA LEU A 245 24.57 8.26 -13.44
C LEU A 245 24.56 8.13 -14.95
N ALA A 246 25.75 8.07 -15.55
CA ALA A 246 25.91 7.78 -16.96
C ALA A 246 25.35 6.38 -17.30
N GLY A 247 24.60 6.31 -18.40
CA GLY A 247 24.09 5.06 -18.99
C GLY A 247 24.71 4.82 -20.37
N GLN A 248 24.60 3.59 -20.86
CA GLN A 248 24.98 3.31 -22.24
C GLN A 248 23.94 3.93 -23.20
N ILE A 249 24.32 4.17 -24.45
CA ILE A 249 23.38 4.68 -25.46
C ILE A 249 22.97 3.50 -26.34
N PHE A 250 21.67 3.18 -26.39
CA PHE A 250 21.13 2.19 -27.32
C PHE A 250 20.26 2.86 -28.38
N ASN A 251 20.86 3.17 -29.53
CA ASN A 251 20.18 3.87 -30.65
C ASN A 251 20.08 3.00 -31.92
N LEU A 252 20.79 1.87 -31.98
CA LEU A 252 20.66 0.88 -33.04
C LEU A 252 19.55 -0.12 -32.70
N VAL A 253 18.67 -0.42 -33.66
CA VAL A 253 17.55 -1.36 -33.48
C VAL A 253 17.28 -2.33 -34.68
N PRO A 254 18.28 -2.76 -35.48
CA PRO A 254 18.02 -3.61 -36.64
C PRO A 254 17.38 -4.96 -36.29
N THR A 255 17.81 -5.61 -35.20
CA THR A 255 17.26 -6.92 -34.80
C THR A 255 15.84 -6.80 -34.27
N LEU A 256 15.50 -5.68 -33.62
CA LEU A 256 14.12 -5.38 -33.25
C LEU A 256 13.21 -5.22 -34.49
N VAL A 257 13.69 -4.53 -35.53
CA VAL A 257 12.92 -4.35 -36.77
C VAL A 257 12.67 -5.70 -37.45
N ASP A 258 13.69 -6.56 -37.53
CA ASP A 258 13.53 -7.93 -38.04
C ASP A 258 12.55 -8.74 -37.19
N PHE A 259 12.72 -8.71 -35.86
CA PHE A 259 11.85 -9.40 -34.92
C PHE A 259 10.37 -9.03 -35.10
N TYR A 260 10.08 -7.74 -35.17
CA TYR A 260 8.71 -7.23 -35.29
C TYR A 260 8.07 -7.59 -36.63
N ASN A 261 8.83 -7.54 -37.73
CA ASN A 261 8.29 -7.78 -39.07
C ASN A 261 8.17 -9.27 -39.42
N ASN A 262 9.11 -10.10 -38.95
CA ASN A 262 9.29 -11.46 -39.47
C ASN A 262 9.03 -12.57 -38.43
N HIS A 263 9.17 -12.30 -37.14
CA HIS A 263 9.13 -13.35 -36.10
C HIS A 263 7.98 -13.20 -35.11
N LEU A 264 7.44 -11.99 -34.95
CA LEU A 264 6.33 -11.72 -34.04
C LEU A 264 5.00 -12.12 -34.70
N SER A 265 4.33 -13.12 -34.14
CA SER A 265 3.09 -13.68 -34.70
C SER A 265 1.81 -12.90 -34.38
N PHE A 266 1.92 -11.77 -33.67
CA PHE A 266 0.80 -10.94 -33.24
C PHE A 266 1.20 -9.47 -33.23
N ASP A 267 0.23 -8.56 -33.42
CA ASP A 267 0.50 -7.13 -33.30
C ASP A 267 0.60 -6.71 -31.82
N LEU A 268 1.50 -5.77 -31.54
CA LEU A 268 1.65 -5.19 -30.21
C LEU A 268 0.49 -4.21 -29.94
N THR A 269 0.01 -4.19 -28.69
CA THR A 269 -1.01 -3.23 -28.26
C THR A 269 -0.48 -1.80 -28.30
N ARG A 270 -1.35 -0.78 -28.30
CA ARG A 270 -0.92 0.62 -28.27
C ARG A 270 -0.19 0.92 -26.97
N ALA A 271 -0.64 0.32 -25.87
CA ALA A 271 0.03 0.42 -24.58
C ALA A 271 1.45 -0.17 -24.62
N GLN A 272 1.64 -1.35 -25.22
CA GLN A 272 2.97 -1.96 -25.39
C GLN A 272 3.88 -1.08 -26.26
N LYS A 273 3.39 -0.59 -27.41
CA LYS A 273 4.13 0.31 -28.32
C LYS A 273 4.57 1.60 -27.61
N ARG A 274 3.68 2.21 -26.82
CA ARG A 274 3.98 3.39 -25.99
C ARG A 274 5.11 3.11 -25.00
N VAL A 275 5.02 2.00 -24.26
CA VAL A 275 6.06 1.64 -23.28
C VAL A 275 7.41 1.37 -23.93
N ILE A 276 7.44 0.65 -25.05
CA ILE A 276 8.68 0.39 -25.81
C ILE A 276 9.32 1.71 -26.25
N HIS A 277 8.51 2.66 -26.70
CA HIS A 277 8.98 3.98 -27.08
C HIS A 277 9.50 4.80 -25.89
N ASP A 278 8.89 4.69 -24.71
CA ASP A 278 9.40 5.30 -23.48
C ASP A 278 10.79 4.73 -23.10
N ILE A 279 10.94 3.39 -23.19
CA ILE A 279 12.22 2.71 -22.94
C ILE A 279 13.28 3.16 -23.95
N TYR A 280 12.93 3.20 -25.24
CA TYR A 280 13.85 3.62 -26.30
C TYR A 280 14.32 5.07 -26.12
N LYS A 281 13.41 5.97 -25.72
CA LYS A 281 13.75 7.35 -25.39
C LYS A 281 14.78 7.42 -24.28
N ASP A 282 14.59 6.67 -23.20
CA ASP A 282 15.54 6.67 -22.07
C ASP A 282 16.91 6.12 -22.49
N PHE A 283 16.94 5.04 -23.29
CA PHE A 283 18.19 4.48 -23.83
C PHE A 283 18.97 5.47 -24.73
N CYS A 284 18.31 6.45 -25.33
CA CYS A 284 18.94 7.45 -26.17
C CYS A 284 19.52 8.65 -25.39
N THR A 285 19.25 8.77 -24.09
CA THR A 285 19.63 9.96 -23.30
C THR A 285 21.10 10.00 -22.88
N GLY A 286 21.79 8.84 -22.88
CA GLY A 286 23.11 8.69 -22.26
C GLY A 286 23.09 8.68 -20.72
N GLN A 287 21.90 8.69 -20.11
CA GLN A 287 21.69 8.57 -18.67
C GLN A 287 21.16 7.18 -18.34
N GLN A 288 21.41 6.72 -17.12
CA GLN A 288 20.87 5.43 -16.68
C GLN A 288 19.33 5.45 -16.64
N MET A 289 18.67 4.72 -17.54
CA MET A 289 17.27 4.33 -17.36
C MET A 289 17.06 3.58 -16.04
N ASN A 290 16.08 4.03 -15.25
CA ASN A 290 15.62 3.35 -14.04
C ASN A 290 14.09 3.38 -14.02
N ARG A 291 13.47 2.32 -14.54
CA ARG A 291 12.04 2.31 -14.93
C ARG A 291 11.27 1.16 -14.31
N LEU A 292 10.06 1.44 -13.82
CA LEU A 292 9.08 0.47 -13.37
C LEU A 292 8.02 0.25 -14.44
N LEU A 293 8.01 -0.94 -15.02
CA LEU A 293 7.01 -1.45 -15.94
C LEU A 293 5.90 -2.18 -15.18
N GLN A 294 4.72 -1.56 -15.13
CA GLN A 294 3.53 -2.13 -14.54
C GLN A 294 2.57 -2.59 -15.62
N GLY A 295 1.85 -3.67 -15.34
CA GLY A 295 0.76 -4.12 -16.20
C GLY A 295 0.11 -5.35 -15.61
N ASP A 296 -1.12 -5.62 -16.01
CA ASP A 296 -1.86 -6.77 -15.49
C ASP A 296 -1.16 -8.10 -15.87
N VAL A 297 -1.48 -9.19 -15.15
CA VAL A 297 -1.00 -10.53 -15.48
C VAL A 297 -1.42 -10.86 -16.91
N GLY A 298 -0.46 -11.17 -17.79
CA GLY A 298 -0.72 -11.45 -19.20
C GLY A 298 -0.87 -10.23 -20.10
N SER A 299 -0.55 -9.01 -19.65
CA SER A 299 -0.52 -7.81 -20.49
C SER A 299 0.65 -7.76 -21.49
N GLY A 300 1.53 -8.77 -21.49
CA GLY A 300 2.71 -8.83 -22.37
C GLY A 300 3.96 -8.10 -21.85
N LYS A 301 4.13 -7.99 -20.52
CA LYS A 301 5.37 -7.42 -19.94
C LYS A 301 6.64 -8.12 -20.45
N THR A 302 6.61 -9.46 -20.54
CA THR A 302 7.74 -10.26 -21.02
C THR A 302 8.17 -9.92 -22.44
N ILE A 303 7.24 -9.64 -23.36
CA ILE A 303 7.60 -9.29 -24.74
C ILE A 303 8.25 -7.90 -24.81
N VAL A 304 7.77 -6.95 -24.00
CA VAL A 304 8.39 -5.62 -23.87
C VAL A 304 9.80 -5.72 -23.30
N ALA A 305 10.00 -6.56 -22.28
CA ALA A 305 11.31 -6.84 -21.70
C ALA A 305 12.27 -7.45 -22.73
N PHE A 306 11.81 -8.44 -23.50
CA PHE A 306 12.63 -9.04 -24.56
C PHE A 306 13.03 -8.04 -25.64
N ILE A 307 12.10 -7.18 -26.08
CA ILE A 307 12.39 -6.09 -27.02
C ILE A 307 13.47 -5.15 -26.47
N ALA A 308 13.42 -4.80 -25.19
CA ALA A 308 14.48 -4.00 -24.56
C ALA A 308 15.84 -4.73 -24.55
N MET A 309 15.85 -6.06 -24.36
CA MET A 309 17.07 -6.88 -24.47
C MET A 309 17.62 -6.92 -25.90
N LEU A 310 16.75 -6.97 -26.92
CA LEU A 310 17.15 -6.90 -28.34
C LEU A 310 17.87 -5.58 -28.64
N MET A 311 17.33 -4.45 -28.16
CA MET A 311 17.97 -3.14 -28.31
C MET A 311 19.36 -3.11 -27.65
N ALA A 312 19.52 -3.73 -26.47
CA ALA A 312 20.85 -3.83 -25.84
C ALA A 312 21.83 -4.66 -26.69
N ALA A 313 21.38 -5.81 -27.22
CA ALA A 313 22.19 -6.68 -28.07
C ALA A 313 22.64 -5.97 -29.37
N ASP A 314 21.74 -5.21 -30.01
CA ASP A 314 22.03 -4.41 -31.22
C ASP A 314 23.14 -3.37 -31.00
N ASN A 315 23.36 -2.96 -29.75
CA ASN A 315 24.38 -1.97 -29.38
C ASN A 315 25.60 -2.61 -28.68
N GLY A 316 25.79 -3.93 -28.84
CA GLY A 316 26.95 -4.65 -28.31
C GLY A 316 26.96 -4.78 -26.78
N ALA A 317 25.81 -4.61 -26.14
CA ALA A 317 25.65 -4.78 -24.70
C ALA A 317 24.97 -6.12 -24.37
N GLN A 318 25.41 -6.71 -23.26
CA GLN A 318 24.78 -7.89 -22.68
C GLN A 318 23.62 -7.46 -21.78
N SER A 319 22.63 -8.34 -21.65
CA SER A 319 21.48 -8.11 -20.79
C SER A 319 21.16 -9.32 -19.91
N CYS A 320 20.54 -9.08 -18.75
CA CYS A 320 20.05 -10.15 -17.90
C CYS A 320 18.60 -9.94 -17.44
N LEU A 321 17.88 -11.04 -17.28
CA LEU A 321 16.52 -11.08 -16.71
C LEU A 321 16.55 -11.94 -15.46
N MET A 322 16.33 -11.31 -14.31
CA MET A 322 16.27 -11.97 -13.01
C MET A 322 14.82 -12.28 -12.63
N ALA A 323 14.54 -13.54 -12.32
CA ALA A 323 13.25 -14.03 -11.84
C ALA A 323 13.35 -14.55 -10.39
N PRO A 324 12.26 -14.50 -9.59
CA PRO A 324 12.30 -14.84 -8.16
C PRO A 324 12.42 -16.34 -7.88
N THR A 325 12.03 -17.19 -8.84
CA THR A 325 12.07 -18.64 -8.70
C THR A 325 12.69 -19.28 -9.93
N GLU A 326 13.26 -20.48 -9.77
CA GLU A 326 13.85 -21.21 -10.90
C GLU A 326 12.80 -21.56 -11.96
N ILE A 327 11.58 -21.84 -11.53
CA ILE A 327 10.45 -22.12 -12.42
C ILE A 327 10.13 -20.93 -13.32
N LEU A 328 10.09 -19.72 -12.77
CA LEU A 328 9.87 -18.51 -13.58
C LEU A 328 11.06 -18.22 -14.50
N ALA A 329 12.28 -18.43 -14.02
CA ALA A 329 13.48 -18.31 -14.85
C ALA A 329 13.43 -19.29 -16.03
N ASP A 330 13.02 -20.54 -15.80
CA ASP A 330 12.87 -21.54 -16.85
C ASP A 330 11.74 -21.17 -17.84
N GLN A 331 10.61 -20.67 -17.34
CA GLN A 331 9.50 -20.23 -18.18
C GLN A 331 9.91 -19.06 -19.09
N HIS A 332 10.60 -18.05 -18.54
CA HIS A 332 11.15 -16.95 -19.33
C HIS A 332 12.18 -17.45 -20.32
N TYR A 333 13.11 -18.31 -19.90
CA TYR A 333 14.12 -18.88 -20.79
C TYR A 333 13.48 -19.62 -21.96
N GLN A 334 12.59 -20.58 -21.71
CA GLN A 334 11.93 -21.36 -22.77
C GLN A 334 11.11 -20.48 -23.72
N GLY A 335 10.34 -19.53 -23.17
CA GLY A 335 9.52 -18.63 -23.97
C GLY A 335 10.33 -17.68 -24.85
N LEU A 336 11.47 -17.20 -24.36
CA LEU A 336 12.34 -16.29 -25.09
C LEU A 336 13.32 -17.00 -26.03
N LYS A 337 13.71 -18.24 -25.70
CA LYS A 337 14.69 -19.04 -26.47
C LYS A 337 14.24 -19.27 -27.90
N VAL A 338 12.94 -19.51 -28.12
CA VAL A 338 12.36 -19.69 -29.46
C VAL A 338 12.64 -18.47 -30.35
N TYR A 339 12.46 -17.27 -29.81
CA TYR A 339 12.72 -16.03 -30.55
C TYR A 339 14.20 -15.71 -30.67
N ALA A 340 14.97 -15.94 -29.60
CA ALA A 340 16.41 -15.72 -29.60
C ALA A 340 17.11 -16.60 -30.64
N ASP A 341 16.73 -17.87 -30.76
CA ASP A 341 17.29 -18.81 -31.74
C ASP A 341 16.95 -18.41 -33.18
N ALA A 342 15.71 -17.97 -33.43
CA ALA A 342 15.28 -17.50 -34.75
C ALA A 342 16.04 -16.25 -35.22
N LEU A 343 16.52 -15.43 -34.28
CA LEU A 343 17.31 -14.22 -34.52
C LEU A 343 18.83 -14.46 -34.47
N GLY A 344 19.28 -15.69 -34.20
CA GLY A 344 20.71 -16.00 -34.03
C GLY A 344 21.33 -15.40 -32.76
N ILE A 345 20.52 -15.04 -31.76
CA ILE A 345 20.96 -14.44 -30.50
C ILE A 345 21.22 -15.52 -29.46
N HIS A 346 22.42 -15.50 -28.91
CA HIS A 346 22.78 -16.43 -27.84
C HIS A 346 22.15 -16.07 -26.48
N LEU A 347 21.15 -16.85 -26.07
CA LEU A 347 20.45 -16.79 -24.79
C LEU A 347 20.86 -17.96 -23.87
N GLY A 348 21.35 -17.64 -22.68
CA GLY A 348 21.69 -18.60 -21.61
C GLY A 348 20.70 -18.62 -20.45
N LYS A 349 20.81 -19.65 -19.59
CA LYS A 349 20.07 -19.78 -18.33
C LYS A 349 21.02 -20.08 -17.17
N LEU A 350 20.94 -19.33 -16.08
CA LEU A 350 21.71 -19.59 -14.84
C LEU A 350 20.81 -19.59 -13.60
N THR A 351 20.69 -20.76 -12.98
CA THR A 351 19.90 -21.00 -11.76
C THR A 351 20.76 -21.66 -10.68
N GLY A 352 20.24 -21.77 -9.45
CA GLY A 352 20.90 -22.48 -8.36
C GLY A 352 21.18 -23.94 -8.72
N SER A 353 20.23 -24.59 -9.38
CA SER A 353 20.32 -25.96 -9.91
C SER A 353 21.25 -26.18 -11.11
N THR A 354 21.83 -25.15 -11.71
CA THR A 354 22.69 -25.31 -12.90
C THR A 354 24.00 -26.03 -12.54
N ARG A 355 24.31 -27.12 -13.26
CA ARG A 355 25.48 -27.99 -13.00
C ARG A 355 26.80 -27.23 -13.17
N THR A 356 27.81 -27.57 -12.38
CA THR A 356 29.13 -26.91 -12.38
C THR A 356 29.81 -26.88 -13.75
N ALA A 357 29.72 -27.97 -14.53
CA ALA A 357 30.30 -28.02 -15.88
C ALA A 357 29.63 -27.00 -16.82
N GLN A 358 28.30 -26.87 -16.78
CA GLN A 358 27.55 -25.90 -17.58
C GLN A 358 27.83 -24.47 -17.09
N ARG A 359 27.90 -24.24 -15.77
CA ARG A 359 28.25 -22.93 -15.20
C ARG A 359 29.59 -22.41 -15.75
N ARG A 360 30.60 -23.28 -15.87
CA ARG A 360 31.92 -22.90 -16.42
C ARG A 360 31.81 -22.35 -17.85
N VAL A 361 31.06 -23.05 -18.72
CA VAL A 361 30.82 -22.62 -20.10
C VAL A 361 30.09 -21.28 -20.12
N LEU A 362 29.00 -21.14 -19.36
CA LEU A 362 28.25 -19.89 -19.28
C LEU A 362 29.12 -18.72 -18.81
N HIS A 363 29.97 -18.92 -17.80
CA HIS A 363 30.87 -17.87 -17.31
C HIS A 363 31.91 -17.45 -18.35
N GLU A 364 32.43 -18.40 -19.13
CA GLU A 364 33.37 -18.11 -20.22
C GLU A 364 32.70 -17.29 -21.33
N GLU A 365 31.50 -17.69 -21.74
CA GLU A 365 30.69 -17.00 -22.76
C GLU A 365 30.24 -15.59 -22.33
N LEU A 366 29.98 -15.39 -21.04
CA LEU A 366 29.67 -14.07 -20.51
C LEU A 366 30.89 -13.14 -20.53
N ARG A 367 32.08 -13.67 -20.20
CA ARG A 367 33.34 -12.91 -20.15
C ARG A 367 33.90 -12.60 -21.53
N ASN A 368 33.80 -13.52 -22.48
CA ASN A 368 34.25 -13.29 -23.84
C ASN A 368 33.22 -12.48 -24.66
N GLY A 369 31.97 -12.41 -24.21
CA GLY A 369 30.89 -11.64 -24.83
C GLY A 369 30.13 -12.37 -25.93
N THR A 370 30.32 -13.68 -26.11
CA THR A 370 29.53 -14.47 -27.07
C THR A 370 28.09 -14.70 -26.58
N MET A 371 27.85 -14.63 -25.28
CA MET A 371 26.49 -14.64 -24.71
C MET A 371 25.90 -13.23 -24.69
N HIS A 372 24.78 -13.02 -25.37
CA HIS A 372 24.12 -11.71 -25.46
C HIS A 372 23.12 -11.50 -24.31
N MET A 373 22.45 -12.58 -23.90
CA MET A 373 21.32 -12.52 -22.99
C MET A 373 21.40 -13.66 -21.97
N LEU A 374 21.06 -13.37 -20.71
CA LEU A 374 21.05 -14.35 -19.63
C LEU A 374 19.78 -14.27 -18.78
N VAL A 375 19.05 -15.38 -18.65
CA VAL A 375 17.92 -15.51 -17.72
C VAL A 375 18.38 -16.24 -16.47
N GLY A 376 17.99 -15.79 -15.28
CA GLY A 376 18.41 -16.48 -14.07
C GLY A 376 17.69 -16.06 -12.81
N THR A 377 18.11 -16.64 -11.69
CA THR A 377 17.62 -16.31 -10.35
C THR A 377 18.64 -15.46 -9.59
N HIS A 378 18.57 -15.44 -8.25
CA HIS A 378 19.59 -14.81 -7.39
C HIS A 378 21.02 -15.31 -7.66
N ALA A 379 21.20 -16.45 -8.35
CA ALA A 379 22.49 -16.93 -8.83
C ALA A 379 23.22 -15.89 -9.72
N LEU A 380 22.50 -15.01 -10.41
CA LEU A 380 23.08 -13.91 -11.20
C LEU A 380 23.89 -12.90 -10.35
N LEU A 381 23.62 -12.86 -9.05
CA LEU A 381 24.25 -11.92 -8.10
C LEU A 381 25.56 -12.47 -7.53
N GLU A 382 25.91 -13.73 -7.78
CA GLU A 382 27.15 -14.35 -7.32
C GLU A 382 28.37 -13.62 -7.91
N ASP A 383 29.43 -13.41 -7.13
CA ASP A 383 30.60 -12.63 -7.55
C ASP A 383 31.31 -13.22 -8.78
N VAL A 384 31.26 -14.54 -8.94
CA VAL A 384 31.86 -15.28 -10.06
C VAL A 384 31.23 -14.99 -11.41
N VAL A 385 29.95 -14.55 -11.43
CA VAL A 385 29.23 -14.17 -12.65
C VAL A 385 29.73 -12.80 -13.10
N GLN A 386 30.48 -12.77 -14.20
CA GLN A 386 31.07 -11.54 -14.74
C GLN A 386 30.71 -11.41 -16.21
N PHE A 387 30.17 -10.24 -16.55
CA PHE A 387 29.82 -9.86 -17.92
C PHE A 387 30.99 -9.09 -18.53
N ARG A 388 31.17 -9.21 -19.84
CA ARG A 388 32.07 -8.35 -20.60
C ARG A 388 31.55 -6.91 -20.67
N ASN A 389 30.25 -6.75 -20.95
CA ASN A 389 29.61 -5.44 -21.08
C ASN A 389 28.12 -5.54 -20.70
N LEU A 390 27.78 -5.62 -19.42
CA LEU A 390 26.39 -5.59 -18.98
C LEU A 390 25.82 -4.18 -19.16
N GLY A 391 24.80 -4.02 -20.01
CA GLY A 391 24.16 -2.73 -20.28
C GLY A 391 22.69 -2.64 -19.86
N LEU A 392 22.00 -3.77 -19.65
CA LEU A 392 20.61 -3.79 -19.21
C LEU A 392 20.35 -4.91 -18.20
N THR A 393 19.69 -4.57 -17.10
CA THR A 393 19.22 -5.51 -16.09
C THR A 393 17.71 -5.41 -15.95
N ILE A 394 17.02 -6.54 -16.08
CA ILE A 394 15.58 -6.66 -15.91
C ILE A 394 15.29 -7.48 -14.65
N MET A 395 14.38 -7.00 -13.81
CA MET A 395 13.93 -7.70 -12.61
C MET A 395 12.43 -7.96 -12.67
N ASP A 396 12.00 -9.22 -12.57
CA ASP A 396 10.59 -9.59 -12.51
C ASP A 396 10.13 -9.83 -11.06
N GLU A 397 8.95 -9.34 -10.72
CA GLU A 397 8.35 -9.39 -9.37
C GLU A 397 9.27 -8.90 -8.23
N GLN A 398 9.62 -7.61 -8.31
CA GLN A 398 10.57 -6.93 -7.42
C GLN A 398 10.31 -7.08 -5.91
N HIS A 399 9.06 -7.27 -5.47
CA HIS A 399 8.71 -7.23 -4.04
C HIS A 399 9.42 -8.32 -3.20
N ARG A 400 10.07 -9.31 -3.84
CA ARG A 400 10.90 -10.33 -3.17
C ARG A 400 12.39 -10.01 -3.12
N PHE A 401 12.85 -8.93 -3.78
CA PHE A 401 14.26 -8.61 -3.94
C PHE A 401 14.62 -7.31 -3.19
N GLY A 402 15.59 -7.41 -2.27
CA GLY A 402 16.02 -6.28 -1.45
C GLY A 402 16.88 -5.26 -2.21
N VAL A 403 16.96 -4.04 -1.69
CA VAL A 403 17.77 -2.93 -2.26
C VAL A 403 19.23 -3.34 -2.49
N ALA A 404 19.83 -4.09 -1.56
CA ALA A 404 21.22 -4.54 -1.64
C ALA A 404 21.53 -5.43 -2.86
N GLN A 405 20.53 -6.14 -3.37
CA GLN A 405 20.69 -7.02 -4.53
C GLN A 405 20.79 -6.23 -5.85
N ARG A 406 20.11 -5.07 -5.94
CA ARG A 406 20.22 -4.15 -7.09
C ARG A 406 21.63 -3.58 -7.22
N SER A 407 22.20 -3.15 -6.09
CA SER A 407 23.55 -2.59 -6.06
C SER A 407 24.63 -3.56 -6.58
N LYS A 408 24.46 -4.86 -6.33
CA LYS A 408 25.39 -5.88 -6.85
C LYS A 408 25.39 -5.97 -8.38
N LEU A 409 24.24 -5.81 -9.03
CA LEU A 409 24.15 -5.83 -10.49
C LEU A 409 24.75 -4.58 -11.12
N TRP A 410 24.64 -3.43 -10.45
CA TRP A 410 25.29 -2.20 -10.89
C TRP A 410 26.81 -2.35 -10.94
N GLN A 411 27.38 -3.04 -9.96
CA GLN A 411 28.82 -3.28 -9.86
C GLN A 411 29.35 -4.30 -10.89
N LYS A 412 28.47 -5.01 -11.63
CA LYS A 412 28.89 -5.99 -12.65
C LYS A 412 29.42 -5.34 -13.93
N ASN A 413 29.25 -4.03 -14.10
CA ASN A 413 29.93 -3.27 -15.15
C ASN A 413 30.78 -2.16 -14.49
N PRO A 414 32.12 -2.20 -14.59
CA PRO A 414 33.00 -1.25 -13.92
C PRO A 414 33.06 0.13 -14.62
N HIS A 415 32.57 0.23 -15.86
CA HIS A 415 32.73 1.43 -16.68
C HIS A 415 31.46 2.29 -16.70
N VAL A 416 30.30 1.65 -16.83
CA VAL A 416 29.01 2.32 -16.96
C VAL A 416 27.95 1.54 -16.20
N ILE A 417 27.06 2.24 -15.51
CA ILE A 417 25.99 1.58 -14.75
C ILE A 417 24.95 1.05 -15.74
N PRO A 418 24.56 -0.24 -15.65
CA PRO A 418 23.56 -0.79 -16.54
C PRO A 418 22.19 -0.14 -16.32
N HIS A 419 21.43 -0.02 -17.39
CA HIS A 419 20.02 0.35 -17.33
C HIS A 419 19.23 -0.67 -16.50
N VAL A 420 18.20 -0.19 -15.80
CA VAL A 420 17.36 -1.01 -14.93
C VAL A 420 15.91 -0.90 -15.38
N LEU A 421 15.32 -2.05 -15.68
CA LEU A 421 13.89 -2.21 -15.92
C LEU A 421 13.31 -3.17 -14.89
N VAL A 422 12.38 -2.68 -14.09
CA VAL A 422 11.70 -3.50 -13.09
C VAL A 422 10.29 -3.79 -13.55
N MET A 423 9.84 -5.03 -13.43
CA MET A 423 8.49 -5.47 -13.79
C MET A 423 7.71 -5.94 -12.56
N THR A 424 6.43 -5.66 -12.55
CA THR A 424 5.50 -6.23 -11.56
C THR A 424 4.18 -6.60 -12.22
N ALA A 425 3.62 -7.75 -11.84
CA ALA A 425 2.27 -8.12 -12.26
C ALA A 425 1.19 -7.64 -11.31
N THR A 426 1.51 -7.28 -10.07
CA THR A 426 0.59 -6.58 -9.17
C THR A 426 0.52 -5.12 -9.58
N PRO A 427 -0.62 -4.62 -10.08
CA PRO A 427 -0.76 -3.21 -10.34
C PRO A 427 -0.62 -2.46 -9.02
N ILE A 428 0.23 -1.44 -9.01
CA ILE A 428 0.44 -0.61 -7.84
C ILE A 428 -0.43 0.64 -8.05
N PRO A 429 -1.18 1.09 -7.02
CA PRO A 429 -1.92 2.35 -7.11
C PRO A 429 -1.01 3.46 -7.59
N ARG A 430 -1.45 4.25 -8.56
CA ARG A 430 -0.62 5.31 -9.14
C ARG A 430 -0.08 6.25 -8.06
N THR A 431 -0.89 6.54 -7.05
CA THR A 431 -0.50 7.39 -5.91
C THR A 431 0.67 6.81 -5.13
N LEU A 432 0.65 5.50 -4.87
CA LEU A 432 1.72 4.79 -4.17
C LEU A 432 2.99 4.67 -5.03
N ALA A 433 2.83 4.43 -6.33
CA ALA A 433 3.93 4.43 -7.29
C ALA A 433 4.65 5.79 -7.34
N MET A 434 3.89 6.90 -7.33
CA MET A 434 4.43 8.25 -7.41
C MET A 434 5.21 8.68 -6.15
N THR A 435 4.95 8.08 -4.99
CA THR A 435 5.56 8.46 -3.72
C THR A 435 6.65 7.49 -3.28
N LEU A 436 6.37 6.19 -3.24
CA LEU A 436 7.31 5.18 -2.72
C LEU A 436 8.34 4.72 -3.75
N TYR A 437 7.96 4.77 -5.03
CA TYR A 437 8.84 4.49 -6.16
C TYR A 437 9.11 5.76 -6.97
N GLY A 438 9.05 6.92 -6.31
CA GLY A 438 9.14 8.23 -6.97
C GLY A 438 10.48 8.49 -7.68
N ASP A 439 11.52 7.72 -7.37
CA ASP A 439 12.81 7.70 -8.06
C ASP A 439 12.78 6.92 -9.38
N LEU A 440 11.76 6.08 -9.61
CA LEU A 440 11.54 5.33 -10.83
C LEU A 440 10.67 6.09 -11.82
N ASP A 441 11.03 6.03 -13.09
CA ASP A 441 10.10 6.35 -14.18
C ASP A 441 9.05 5.24 -14.30
N VAL A 442 7.75 5.56 -14.32
CA VAL A 442 6.68 4.55 -14.33
C VAL A 442 6.05 4.46 -15.72
N SER A 443 6.03 3.24 -16.27
CA SER A 443 5.33 2.91 -17.51
C SER A 443 4.22 1.90 -17.21
N VAL A 444 3.04 2.14 -17.76
CA VAL A 444 1.86 1.29 -17.53
C VAL A 444 1.39 0.66 -18.84
N ILE A 445 1.19 -0.66 -18.82
CA ILE A 445 0.45 -1.40 -19.84
C ILE A 445 -0.99 -1.61 -19.35
N ASP A 446 -1.89 -0.75 -19.82
CA ASP A 446 -3.31 -0.69 -19.48
C ASP A 446 -4.22 -1.42 -20.49
N GLU A 447 -3.64 -2.04 -21.53
CA GLU A 447 -4.35 -2.81 -22.54
C GLU A 447 -3.95 -4.30 -22.46
N LEU A 448 -4.94 -5.20 -22.57
CA LEU A 448 -4.70 -6.64 -22.73
C LEU A 448 -4.56 -6.99 -24.23
N PRO A 449 -3.71 -7.99 -24.60
CA PRO A 449 -3.62 -8.46 -25.98
C PRO A 449 -4.95 -8.94 -26.55
N ALA A 450 -5.14 -8.79 -27.87
CA ALA A 450 -6.34 -9.24 -28.56
C ALA A 450 -6.51 -10.77 -28.46
N GLY A 451 -7.76 -11.23 -28.35
CA GLY A 451 -8.11 -12.66 -28.30
C GLY A 451 -8.23 -13.26 -26.89
N ARG A 452 -7.86 -12.53 -25.83
CA ARG A 452 -8.04 -13.00 -24.46
C ARG A 452 -9.49 -12.82 -23.99
N LYS A 453 -10.14 -13.92 -23.61
CA LYS A 453 -11.49 -13.87 -23.02
C LYS A 453 -11.42 -13.43 -21.55
N PRO A 454 -12.32 -12.56 -21.07
CA PRO A 454 -12.35 -12.16 -19.67
C PRO A 454 -12.70 -13.36 -18.78
N ILE A 455 -12.09 -13.43 -17.60
CA ILE A 455 -12.31 -14.52 -16.64
C ILE A 455 -13.66 -14.27 -15.93
N VAL A 456 -14.58 -15.23 -16.03
CA VAL A 456 -15.86 -15.14 -15.34
C VAL A 456 -15.62 -15.42 -13.86
N THR A 457 -15.73 -14.37 -13.04
CA THR A 457 -15.48 -14.45 -11.60
C THR A 457 -16.82 -14.49 -10.85
N VAL A 458 -17.01 -15.48 -9.97
CA VAL A 458 -18.24 -15.64 -9.19
C VAL A 458 -17.93 -15.90 -7.72
N HIS A 459 -18.73 -15.32 -6.84
CA HIS A 459 -18.71 -15.60 -5.41
C HIS A 459 -19.76 -16.66 -5.06
N ARG A 460 -19.37 -17.66 -4.26
CA ARG A 460 -20.23 -18.76 -3.80
C ARG A 460 -19.97 -19.04 -2.33
N TYR A 461 -20.98 -19.53 -1.63
CA TYR A 461 -20.85 -19.94 -0.24
C TYR A 461 -20.47 -21.41 -0.14
N ASP A 462 -19.91 -21.82 1.01
CA ASP A 462 -19.54 -23.21 1.29
C ASP A 462 -20.68 -24.22 1.03
N THR A 463 -21.94 -23.81 1.23
CA THR A 463 -23.14 -24.63 0.91
C THR A 463 -23.25 -25.01 -0.56
N ASN A 464 -22.58 -24.28 -1.45
CA ASN A 464 -22.56 -24.56 -2.89
C ASN A 464 -21.40 -25.47 -3.32
N ARG A 465 -20.56 -25.97 -2.40
CA ARG A 465 -19.37 -26.76 -2.71
C ARG A 465 -19.65 -27.95 -3.64
N LEU A 466 -20.73 -28.70 -3.42
CA LEU A 466 -21.11 -29.82 -4.29
C LEU A 466 -21.40 -29.39 -5.73
N LYS A 467 -22.02 -28.22 -5.92
CA LYS A 467 -22.28 -27.66 -7.27
C LYS A 467 -20.99 -27.22 -7.95
N VAL A 468 -20.05 -26.65 -7.18
CA VAL A 468 -18.73 -26.27 -7.68
C VAL A 468 -17.93 -27.51 -8.10
N PHE A 469 -17.97 -28.59 -7.31
CA PHE A 469 -17.31 -29.84 -7.67
C PHE A 469 -17.89 -30.46 -8.94
N GLU A 470 -19.21 -30.44 -9.11
CA GLU A 470 -19.84 -30.91 -10.35
C GLU A 470 -19.42 -30.04 -11.55
N PHE A 471 -19.31 -28.73 -11.36
CA PHE A 471 -18.78 -27.84 -12.39
C PHE A 471 -17.32 -28.18 -12.76
N ILE A 472 -16.45 -28.46 -11.78
CA ILE A 472 -15.08 -28.94 -12.04
C ILE A 472 -15.11 -30.24 -12.85
N ARG A 473 -15.97 -31.22 -12.50
CA ARG A 473 -16.09 -32.47 -13.27
C ARG A 473 -16.42 -32.21 -14.73
N GLN A 474 -17.36 -31.31 -15.00
CA GLN A 474 -17.74 -30.94 -16.36
C GLN A 474 -16.57 -30.32 -17.13
N GLN A 475 -15.79 -29.44 -16.50
CA GLN A 475 -14.63 -28.81 -17.13
C GLN A 475 -13.51 -29.82 -17.40
N VAL A 476 -13.23 -30.73 -16.45
CA VAL A 476 -12.22 -31.78 -16.63
C VAL A 476 -12.62 -32.78 -17.72
N LYS A 477 -13.92 -33.12 -17.85
CA LYS A 477 -14.43 -33.95 -18.96
C LYS A 477 -14.21 -33.32 -20.34
N LEU A 478 -14.09 -32.00 -20.42
CA LEU A 478 -13.72 -31.29 -21.65
C LEU A 478 -12.20 -31.28 -21.90
N GLY A 479 -11.42 -32.04 -21.13
CA GLY A 479 -9.96 -32.12 -21.23
C GLY A 479 -9.22 -30.98 -20.51
N ARG A 480 -9.91 -30.19 -19.68
CA ARG A 480 -9.34 -29.02 -19.00
C ARG A 480 -8.83 -29.35 -17.61
N GLN A 481 -8.05 -28.45 -17.02
CA GLN A 481 -7.51 -28.60 -15.66
C GLN A 481 -8.05 -27.54 -14.70
N ALA A 482 -7.97 -27.82 -13.40
CA ALA A 482 -8.47 -26.96 -12.33
C ALA A 482 -7.47 -26.76 -11.18
N TYR A 483 -7.41 -25.54 -10.67
CA TYR A 483 -6.73 -25.18 -9.42
C TYR A 483 -7.73 -25.09 -8.26
N ILE A 484 -7.37 -25.62 -7.10
CA ILE A 484 -8.09 -25.42 -5.83
C ILE A 484 -7.10 -24.89 -4.80
N VAL A 485 -7.30 -23.65 -4.35
CA VAL A 485 -6.34 -22.92 -3.52
C VAL A 485 -6.90 -22.72 -2.12
N TYR A 486 -6.10 -23.10 -1.12
CA TYR A 486 -6.40 -22.90 0.30
C TYR A 486 -5.51 -21.80 0.89
N PRO A 487 -6.01 -20.99 1.83
CA PRO A 487 -5.21 -19.96 2.49
C PRO A 487 -4.16 -20.59 3.40
N LEU A 488 -3.06 -19.87 3.61
CA LEU A 488 -2.14 -20.08 4.74
C LEU A 488 -2.51 -19.07 5.83
N ILE A 489 -2.58 -19.50 7.07
CA ILE A 489 -2.76 -18.68 8.26
C ILE A 489 -1.38 -18.52 8.92
N GLU A 490 -0.75 -17.37 8.69
CA GLU A 490 0.61 -17.06 9.17
C GLU A 490 0.78 -17.19 10.71
N GLU A 491 -0.32 -17.17 11.48
CA GLU A 491 -0.30 -17.27 12.95
C GLU A 491 -0.25 -18.71 13.49
N SER A 492 -0.53 -19.74 12.66
CA SER A 492 -0.51 -21.14 13.13
C SER A 492 -0.15 -22.13 12.02
N GLU A 493 1.16 -22.31 11.90
CA GLU A 493 1.82 -23.27 11.01
C GLU A 493 1.33 -24.73 11.12
N THR A 494 0.70 -25.13 12.23
CA THR A 494 0.16 -26.50 12.41
C THR A 494 -1.28 -26.64 11.91
N LEU A 495 -2.09 -25.59 11.98
CA LEU A 495 -3.47 -25.59 11.48
C LEU A 495 -3.51 -25.57 9.94
N ASP A 496 -2.59 -24.86 9.30
CA ASP A 496 -2.53 -24.72 7.84
C ASP A 496 -2.28 -26.03 7.09
N TYR A 497 -1.36 -26.84 7.61
CA TYR A 497 -1.07 -28.15 7.01
C TYR A 497 -2.27 -29.08 7.12
N LYS A 498 -3.02 -28.97 8.22
CA LYS A 498 -4.22 -29.76 8.44
C LYS A 498 -5.33 -29.34 7.49
N ASP A 499 -5.61 -28.04 7.33
CA ASP A 499 -6.65 -27.54 6.42
C ASP A 499 -6.38 -27.93 4.96
N LEU A 500 -5.11 -27.84 4.50
CA LEU A 500 -4.74 -28.29 3.15
C LEU A 500 -4.85 -29.81 3.00
N THR A 501 -4.38 -30.58 3.98
CA THR A 501 -4.41 -32.05 3.91
C THR A 501 -5.85 -32.56 3.95
N ASP A 502 -6.69 -32.01 4.84
CA ASP A 502 -8.13 -32.29 4.92
C ASP A 502 -8.81 -31.89 3.59
N GLY A 503 -8.42 -30.75 3.01
CA GLY A 503 -8.86 -30.30 1.70
C GLY A 503 -8.46 -31.27 0.57
N TYR A 504 -7.21 -31.73 0.55
CA TYR A 504 -6.69 -32.68 -0.43
C TYR A 504 -7.39 -34.03 -0.34
N GLU A 505 -7.61 -34.55 0.88
CA GLU A 505 -8.36 -35.78 1.08
C GLU A 505 -9.83 -35.65 0.65
N SER A 506 -10.44 -34.50 0.93
CA SER A 506 -11.82 -34.20 0.53
C SER A 506 -11.96 -34.17 -0.99
N VAL A 507 -11.03 -33.51 -1.68
CA VAL A 507 -10.98 -33.48 -3.16
C VAL A 507 -10.71 -34.89 -3.71
N THR A 508 -9.75 -35.63 -3.14
CA THR A 508 -9.47 -37.01 -3.55
C THR A 508 -10.68 -37.94 -3.40
N ARG A 509 -11.45 -37.79 -2.32
CA ARG A 509 -12.70 -38.52 -2.12
C ARG A 509 -13.80 -38.09 -3.09
N ALA A 510 -13.84 -36.82 -3.49
CA ALA A 510 -14.83 -36.30 -4.41
C ALA A 510 -14.54 -36.64 -5.88
N PHE A 511 -13.28 -36.86 -6.26
CA PHE A 511 -12.86 -37.15 -7.63
C PHE A 511 -12.00 -38.44 -7.70
N PRO A 512 -12.53 -39.61 -7.30
CA PRO A 512 -11.77 -40.87 -7.30
C PRO A 512 -11.28 -41.31 -8.69
N GLU A 513 -11.91 -40.81 -9.75
CA GLU A 513 -11.56 -41.08 -11.15
C GLU A 513 -10.42 -40.20 -11.70
N MET A 514 -9.94 -39.20 -10.94
CA MET A 514 -8.98 -38.20 -11.41
C MET A 514 -7.65 -38.28 -10.65
N GLN A 515 -6.57 -37.90 -11.32
CA GLN A 515 -5.26 -37.75 -10.70
C GLN A 515 -5.11 -36.33 -10.14
N ILE A 516 -4.81 -36.23 -8.84
CA ILE A 516 -4.75 -34.96 -8.11
C ILE A 516 -3.34 -34.75 -7.57
N SER A 517 -2.73 -33.62 -7.96
CA SER A 517 -1.45 -33.14 -7.43
C SER A 517 -1.65 -32.21 -6.23
N MET A 518 -0.68 -32.16 -5.33
CA MET A 518 -0.66 -31.24 -4.18
C MET A 518 0.61 -30.40 -4.16
N VAL A 519 0.49 -29.08 -3.92
CA VAL A 519 1.63 -28.17 -3.84
C VAL A 519 1.50 -27.21 -2.65
N HIS A 520 2.48 -27.22 -1.73
CA HIS A 520 2.48 -26.32 -0.57
C HIS A 520 3.85 -25.80 -0.18
N GLY A 521 3.89 -24.77 0.68
CA GLY A 521 5.10 -24.02 1.06
C GLY A 521 6.23 -24.89 1.62
N ARG A 522 5.88 -25.90 2.41
CA ARG A 522 6.83 -26.80 3.08
C ARG A 522 7.45 -27.90 2.23
N MET A 523 6.92 -28.19 1.03
CA MET A 523 7.53 -29.22 0.16
C MET A 523 8.97 -28.83 -0.19
N LYS A 524 9.83 -29.82 -0.43
CA LYS A 524 11.15 -29.53 -0.97
C LYS A 524 11.01 -28.96 -2.38
N ALA A 525 11.95 -28.11 -2.81
CA ALA A 525 11.90 -27.50 -4.13
C ALA A 525 11.75 -28.55 -5.25
N GLU A 526 12.52 -29.64 -5.16
CA GLU A 526 12.46 -30.77 -6.11
C GLU A 526 11.07 -31.44 -6.16
N GLU A 527 10.39 -31.58 -5.03
CA GLU A 527 9.05 -32.19 -4.96
C GLU A 527 7.99 -31.24 -5.55
N LYS A 528 8.11 -29.93 -5.31
CA LYS A 528 7.21 -28.93 -5.92
C LYS A 528 7.37 -28.93 -7.43
N ASP A 529 8.60 -28.91 -7.90
CA ASP A 529 8.92 -28.89 -9.34
C ASP A 529 8.40 -30.15 -10.01
N PHE A 530 8.53 -31.31 -9.35
CA PHE A 530 7.97 -32.57 -9.82
C PHE A 530 6.44 -32.53 -9.96
N GLU A 531 5.71 -32.21 -8.89
CA GLU A 531 4.24 -32.16 -8.92
C GLU A 531 3.70 -31.11 -9.89
N MET A 532 4.40 -29.98 -9.99
CA MET A 532 4.06 -28.94 -10.95
C MET A 532 4.29 -29.37 -12.40
N ALA A 533 5.39 -30.09 -12.68
CA ALA A 533 5.66 -30.65 -13.99
C ALA A 533 4.61 -31.68 -14.41
N ARG A 534 4.15 -32.54 -13.47
CA ARG A 534 3.05 -33.48 -13.73
C ARG A 534 1.77 -32.77 -14.15
N PHE A 535 1.43 -31.69 -13.45
CA PHE A 535 0.27 -30.87 -13.79
C PHE A 535 0.44 -30.17 -15.15
N VAL A 536 1.60 -29.58 -15.46
CA VAL A 536 1.85 -28.99 -16.79
C VAL A 536 1.72 -30.02 -17.92
N LYS A 537 2.19 -31.25 -17.70
CA LYS A 537 2.11 -32.37 -18.66
C LYS A 537 0.72 -33.02 -18.75
N GLN A 538 -0.27 -32.51 -18.01
CA GLN A 538 -1.63 -33.06 -17.92
C GLN A 538 -1.72 -34.47 -17.31
N GLU A 539 -0.69 -34.91 -16.59
CA GLU A 539 -0.71 -36.18 -15.85
C GLU A 539 -1.68 -36.10 -14.66
N THR A 540 -1.88 -34.90 -14.10
CA THR A 540 -2.88 -34.59 -13.07
C THR A 540 -3.89 -33.57 -13.59
N GLN A 541 -5.16 -33.75 -13.28
CA GLN A 541 -6.25 -32.89 -13.75
C GLN A 541 -6.57 -31.76 -12.77
N ILE A 542 -6.36 -32.01 -11.47
CA ILE A 542 -6.63 -31.06 -10.40
C ILE A 542 -5.35 -30.84 -9.59
N MET A 543 -5.06 -29.57 -9.29
CA MET A 543 -4.01 -29.20 -8.36
C MET A 543 -4.60 -28.53 -7.12
N VAL A 544 -4.36 -29.15 -5.97
CA VAL A 544 -4.66 -28.58 -4.66
C VAL A 544 -3.41 -27.86 -4.16
N ALA A 545 -3.52 -26.56 -3.89
CA ALA A 545 -2.34 -25.78 -3.52
C ALA A 545 -2.61 -24.71 -2.47
N THR A 546 -1.54 -24.16 -1.91
CA THR A 546 -1.60 -22.93 -1.10
C THR A 546 -1.19 -21.70 -1.92
N THR A 547 -1.04 -20.52 -1.30
CA THR A 547 -0.59 -19.26 -1.94
C THR A 547 0.75 -19.38 -2.68
N VAL A 548 1.49 -20.48 -2.57
CA VAL A 548 2.74 -20.70 -3.32
C VAL A 548 2.55 -20.59 -4.83
N ILE A 549 1.38 -20.94 -5.37
CA ILE A 549 1.10 -20.82 -6.80
C ILE A 549 0.86 -19.37 -7.26
N GLU A 550 0.79 -18.42 -6.32
CA GLU A 550 0.75 -16.99 -6.59
C GLU A 550 1.92 -16.58 -7.49
N VAL A 551 3.07 -17.25 -7.38
CA VAL A 551 4.29 -16.98 -8.14
C VAL A 551 4.71 -18.20 -8.97
N GLY A 552 4.14 -18.30 -10.17
CA GLY A 552 4.84 -18.81 -11.34
C GLY A 552 4.66 -20.28 -11.69
N VAL A 553 3.57 -20.58 -12.42
CA VAL A 553 3.56 -21.47 -13.61
C VAL A 553 2.48 -20.98 -14.59
N ASN A 554 2.76 -21.09 -15.89
CA ASN A 554 1.79 -20.94 -16.96
C ASN A 554 1.23 -22.32 -17.33
N VAL A 555 -0.05 -22.58 -17.06
CA VAL A 555 -0.74 -23.77 -17.57
C VAL A 555 -1.86 -23.32 -18.49
N PRO A 556 -1.64 -23.25 -19.82
CA PRO A 556 -2.64 -22.78 -20.78
C PRO A 556 -3.97 -23.54 -20.73
N ASN A 557 -3.91 -24.83 -20.38
CA ASN A 557 -5.07 -25.72 -20.29
C ASN A 557 -5.83 -25.61 -18.95
N SER A 558 -5.32 -24.84 -17.99
CA SER A 558 -6.02 -24.59 -16.72
C SER A 558 -7.07 -23.51 -16.91
N SER A 559 -8.34 -23.91 -16.76
CA SER A 559 -9.50 -23.06 -17.06
C SER A 559 -10.33 -22.71 -15.83
N VAL A 560 -10.15 -23.42 -14.71
CA VAL A 560 -10.91 -23.20 -13.48
C VAL A 560 -9.96 -22.89 -12.32
N MET A 561 -10.23 -21.79 -11.64
CA MET A 561 -9.58 -21.41 -10.38
C MET A 561 -10.65 -21.43 -9.28
N VAL A 562 -10.45 -22.22 -8.23
CA VAL A 562 -11.28 -22.21 -7.02
C VAL A 562 -10.43 -21.73 -5.85
N ILE A 563 -10.88 -20.71 -5.15
CA ILE A 563 -10.20 -20.17 -3.98
C ILE A 563 -11.10 -20.42 -2.78
N GLU A 564 -10.69 -21.35 -1.92
CA GLU A 564 -11.37 -21.71 -0.67
C GLU A 564 -11.11 -20.64 0.40
N SER A 565 -12.10 -20.33 1.24
CA SER A 565 -12.00 -19.30 2.28
C SER A 565 -11.42 -17.97 1.76
N ALA A 566 -11.93 -17.49 0.62
CA ALA A 566 -11.44 -16.33 -0.11
C ALA A 566 -11.41 -15.04 0.73
N GLU A 567 -12.23 -14.93 1.78
CA GLU A 567 -12.25 -13.81 2.74
C GLU A 567 -10.93 -13.64 3.51
N ARG A 568 -10.12 -14.70 3.60
CA ARG A 568 -8.82 -14.70 4.29
C ARG A 568 -7.68 -14.15 3.42
N PHE A 569 -7.90 -14.00 2.11
CA PHE A 569 -6.86 -13.51 1.20
C PHE A 569 -6.90 -11.99 1.02
N GLY A 570 -5.72 -11.42 0.78
CA GLY A 570 -5.62 -10.05 0.27
C GLY A 570 -6.23 -9.87 -1.11
N LEU A 571 -6.69 -8.66 -1.42
CA LEU A 571 -7.33 -8.40 -2.71
C LEU A 571 -6.32 -8.53 -3.86
N SER A 572 -5.09 -8.07 -3.65
CA SER A 572 -3.94 -8.27 -4.55
C SER A 572 -3.59 -9.75 -4.77
N GLN A 573 -3.62 -10.58 -3.72
CA GLN A 573 -3.40 -12.04 -3.83
C GLN A 573 -4.51 -12.72 -4.63
N LEU A 574 -5.78 -12.39 -4.36
CA LEU A 574 -6.93 -12.90 -5.12
C LEU A 574 -6.82 -12.56 -6.61
N HIS A 575 -6.36 -11.34 -6.94
CA HIS A 575 -6.15 -10.91 -8.32
C HIS A 575 -5.05 -11.72 -9.02
N GLN A 576 -3.92 -11.94 -8.34
CA GLN A 576 -2.83 -12.76 -8.88
C GLN A 576 -3.25 -14.21 -9.10
N LEU A 577 -3.96 -14.81 -8.15
CA LEU A 577 -4.51 -16.17 -8.27
C LEU A 577 -5.51 -16.25 -9.42
N ARG A 578 -6.44 -15.28 -9.56
CA ARG A 578 -7.35 -15.19 -10.71
C ARG A 578 -6.56 -15.15 -12.03
N GLY A 579 -5.47 -14.39 -12.10
CA GLY A 579 -4.62 -14.28 -13.29
C GLY A 579 -3.84 -15.56 -13.67
N ARG A 580 -3.89 -16.62 -12.85
CA ARG A 580 -3.26 -17.92 -13.16
C ARG A 580 -4.07 -18.74 -14.17
N VAL A 581 -5.35 -18.44 -14.37
CA VAL A 581 -6.21 -19.03 -15.41
C VAL A 581 -6.47 -18.02 -16.53
N GLY A 582 -7.08 -18.47 -17.64
CA GLY A 582 -7.39 -17.59 -18.78
C GLY A 582 -6.18 -17.25 -19.64
N ARG A 583 -5.27 -18.22 -19.81
CA ARG A 583 -4.08 -18.12 -20.68
C ARG A 583 -4.25 -18.86 -22.03
N GLY A 584 -5.20 -19.78 -22.12
CA GLY A 584 -5.62 -20.41 -23.38
C GLY A 584 -6.77 -19.64 -24.08
N ALA A 585 -7.23 -20.18 -25.21
CA ALA A 585 -8.37 -19.64 -25.98
C ALA A 585 -9.75 -19.93 -25.34
N ASP A 586 -9.77 -20.84 -24.36
CA ASP A 586 -10.97 -21.27 -23.67
C ASP A 586 -11.48 -20.26 -22.64
N GLN A 587 -12.80 -20.27 -22.44
CA GLN A 587 -13.43 -19.49 -21.38
C GLN A 587 -12.96 -20.01 -20.02
N SER A 588 -12.39 -19.12 -19.20
CA SER A 588 -11.91 -19.45 -17.86
C SER A 588 -12.82 -18.87 -16.77
N TYR A 589 -12.78 -19.52 -15.61
CA TYR A 589 -13.66 -19.27 -14.48
C TYR A 589 -12.85 -19.13 -13.19
N CYS A 590 -13.22 -18.18 -12.35
CA CYS A 590 -12.69 -18.01 -11.01
C CYS A 590 -13.84 -18.06 -10.00
N VAL A 591 -13.80 -19.03 -9.08
CA VAL A 591 -14.82 -19.24 -8.06
C VAL A 591 -14.23 -18.89 -6.70
N LEU A 592 -14.77 -17.85 -6.07
CA LEU A 592 -14.42 -17.42 -4.73
C LEU A 592 -15.38 -18.09 -3.74
N MET A 593 -14.88 -19.00 -2.90
CA MET A 593 -15.65 -19.70 -1.88
C MET A 593 -15.49 -18.99 -0.53
N SER A 594 -16.58 -18.78 0.21
CA SER A 594 -16.51 -18.22 1.56
C SER A 594 -17.57 -18.79 2.51
N GLY A 595 -17.37 -18.60 3.81
CA GLY A 595 -18.43 -18.75 4.79
C GLY A 595 -19.51 -17.66 4.69
N PHE A 596 -20.61 -17.82 5.44
CA PHE A 596 -21.68 -16.82 5.52
C PHE A 596 -21.34 -15.59 6.37
N LYS A 597 -20.48 -15.77 7.37
CA LYS A 597 -20.10 -14.70 8.31
C LYS A 597 -18.93 -13.90 7.73
N LEU A 598 -19.25 -12.81 7.04
CA LEU A 598 -18.26 -11.91 6.43
C LEU A 598 -18.23 -10.56 7.15
N SER A 599 -17.02 -10.04 7.39
CA SER A 599 -16.86 -8.64 7.79
C SER A 599 -17.21 -7.69 6.63
N LYS A 600 -17.48 -6.42 6.94
CA LYS A 600 -17.76 -5.40 5.91
C LYS A 600 -16.62 -5.28 4.89
N ASP A 601 -15.38 -5.36 5.36
CA ASP A 601 -14.20 -5.26 4.49
C ASP A 601 -14.01 -6.52 3.64
N ALA A 602 -14.24 -7.72 4.21
CA ALA A 602 -14.20 -8.97 3.45
C ALA A 602 -15.26 -8.99 2.35
N ARG A 603 -16.47 -8.53 2.65
CA ARG A 603 -17.55 -8.41 1.67
C ARG A 603 -17.18 -7.45 0.55
N THR A 604 -16.66 -6.28 0.89
CA THR A 604 -16.21 -5.27 -0.09
C THR A 604 -15.10 -5.83 -0.99
N ARG A 605 -14.16 -6.62 -0.45
CA ARG A 605 -13.11 -7.29 -1.23
C ARG A 605 -13.68 -8.28 -2.25
N LEU A 606 -14.54 -9.20 -1.80
CA LEU A 606 -15.12 -10.23 -2.67
C LEU A 606 -16.02 -9.61 -3.76
N GLU A 607 -16.85 -8.63 -3.40
CA GLU A 607 -17.68 -7.89 -4.36
C GLU A 607 -16.83 -7.18 -5.42
N THR A 608 -15.71 -6.57 -5.01
CA THR A 608 -14.76 -5.92 -5.93
C THR A 608 -14.16 -6.92 -6.91
N MET A 609 -13.70 -8.08 -6.45
CA MET A 609 -13.14 -9.13 -7.31
C MET A 609 -14.12 -9.66 -8.35
N VAL A 610 -15.41 -9.72 -8.00
CA VAL A 610 -16.49 -10.14 -8.92
C VAL A 610 -16.82 -9.03 -9.91
N ARG A 611 -16.86 -7.77 -9.46
CA ARG A 611 -17.29 -6.62 -10.26
C ARG A 611 -16.30 -6.25 -11.35
N THR A 612 -15.00 -6.22 -11.05
CA THR A 612 -13.99 -5.68 -11.97
C THR A 612 -12.86 -6.67 -12.24
N SER A 613 -12.43 -6.71 -13.50
CA SER A 613 -11.19 -7.40 -13.89
C SER A 613 -9.97 -6.47 -13.93
N ASN A 614 -10.17 -5.15 -13.78
CA ASN A 614 -9.10 -4.17 -13.90
C ASN A 614 -8.22 -4.18 -12.64
N GLY A 615 -7.00 -4.71 -12.76
CA GLY A 615 -6.10 -4.81 -11.62
C GLY A 615 -5.69 -3.46 -10.99
N PHE A 616 -5.75 -2.33 -11.71
CA PHE A 616 -5.48 -1.00 -11.12
C PHE A 616 -6.62 -0.55 -10.20
N GLU A 617 -7.87 -0.76 -10.61
CA GLU A 617 -9.03 -0.46 -9.76
C GLU A 617 -9.03 -1.32 -8.50
N ILE A 618 -8.65 -2.60 -8.65
CA ILE A 618 -8.47 -3.53 -7.55
C ILE A 618 -7.40 -3.01 -6.58
N ALA A 619 -6.24 -2.60 -7.09
CA ALA A 619 -5.16 -2.08 -6.26
C ALA A 619 -5.56 -0.81 -5.49
N ASP A 620 -6.29 0.11 -6.11
CA ASP A 620 -6.80 1.32 -5.46
C ASP A 620 -7.77 0.99 -4.31
N ILE A 621 -8.61 -0.03 -4.49
CA ILE A 621 -9.53 -0.50 -3.45
C ILE A 621 -8.77 -1.24 -2.33
N ASP A 622 -7.77 -2.05 -2.66
CA ASP A 622 -6.91 -2.71 -1.67
C ASP A 622 -6.21 -1.68 -0.77
N LEU A 623 -5.67 -0.61 -1.37
CA LEU A 623 -5.06 0.50 -0.64
C LEU A 623 -6.04 1.23 0.28
N LYS A 624 -7.30 1.41 -0.16
CA LYS A 624 -8.36 2.02 0.66
C LYS A 624 -8.77 1.16 1.84
N LEU A 625 -8.75 -0.17 1.68
CA LEU A 625 -9.16 -1.12 2.70
C LEU A 625 -8.05 -1.40 3.72
N ARG A 626 -6.80 -1.56 3.28
CA ARG A 626 -5.64 -1.86 4.13
C ARG A 626 -4.98 -0.61 4.72
N GLY A 627 -5.10 0.53 4.02
CA GLY A 627 -4.24 1.68 4.27
C GLY A 627 -2.81 1.47 3.73
N PRO A 628 -2.00 2.53 3.64
CA PRO A 628 -0.67 2.49 3.02
C PRO A 628 0.38 1.65 3.77
N GLY A 629 0.19 1.37 5.07
CA GLY A 629 1.19 0.71 5.92
C GLY A 629 1.30 -0.81 5.75
N ASP A 630 0.24 -1.49 5.31
CA ASP A 630 0.14 -2.97 5.36
C ASP A 630 0.46 -3.67 4.03
N LEU A 631 0.61 -2.91 2.94
CA LEU A 631 0.89 -3.46 1.60
C LEU A 631 2.32 -3.98 1.42
N MET A 632 3.25 -3.65 2.32
CA MET A 632 4.69 -3.88 2.10
C MET A 632 5.33 -4.96 2.96
N GLY A 633 4.56 -5.62 3.83
CA GLY A 633 5.13 -6.58 4.78
C GLY A 633 5.98 -5.89 5.86
N THR A 634 6.05 -6.49 7.02
CA THR A 634 6.52 -5.92 8.28
C THR A 634 8.02 -5.59 8.37
N GLN A 635 8.79 -5.45 7.28
CA GLN A 635 10.23 -5.16 7.33
C GLN A 635 10.82 -4.23 6.25
N GLN A 636 10.02 -3.43 5.54
CA GLN A 636 10.58 -2.29 4.81
C GLN A 636 10.35 -0.99 5.57
N SER A 637 11.34 -0.61 6.36
CA SER A 637 11.48 0.69 7.04
C SER A 637 11.56 1.84 6.02
N GLY A 638 10.42 2.19 5.43
CA GLY A 638 10.33 3.20 4.38
C GLY A 638 8.91 3.72 4.14
N VAL A 639 7.97 3.44 5.06
CA VAL A 639 6.67 4.11 5.04
C VAL A 639 6.92 5.60 5.15
N LEU A 640 6.36 6.37 4.22
CA LEU A 640 6.25 7.82 4.36
C LEU A 640 5.42 8.06 5.62
N ASP A 641 6.05 8.54 6.69
CA ASP A 641 5.35 9.00 7.89
C ASP A 641 4.57 10.27 7.55
N LEU A 642 3.44 10.10 6.85
CA LEU A 642 2.51 11.16 6.53
C LEU A 642 1.81 11.57 7.82
N LEU A 643 1.89 12.86 8.14
CA LEU A 643 1.29 13.44 9.34
C LEU A 643 -0.20 13.68 9.13
N ILE A 644 -0.63 14.05 7.91
CA ILE A 644 -2.01 14.42 7.61
C ILE A 644 -2.56 13.85 6.30
N ALA A 645 -1.72 13.69 5.28
CA ALA A 645 -2.14 13.16 3.99
C ALA A 645 -2.39 11.65 4.05
N ASP A 646 -3.34 11.20 3.24
CA ASP A 646 -3.70 9.80 3.07
C ASP A 646 -3.64 9.46 1.58
N LEU A 647 -2.63 8.68 1.18
CA LEU A 647 -2.40 8.32 -0.22
C LEU A 647 -3.58 7.58 -0.87
N ALA A 648 -4.45 6.97 -0.08
CA ALA A 648 -5.64 6.27 -0.57
C ALA A 648 -6.79 7.23 -0.92
N LYS A 649 -6.86 8.38 -0.25
CA LYS A 649 -7.93 9.37 -0.38
C LYS A 649 -7.51 10.61 -1.15
N ASP A 650 -6.26 11.02 -1.03
CA ASP A 650 -5.76 12.32 -1.47
C ASP A 650 -5.03 12.26 -2.84
N GLY A 651 -5.35 11.26 -3.68
CA GLY A 651 -4.66 11.05 -4.96
C GLY A 651 -4.71 12.23 -5.94
N ARG A 652 -5.80 13.01 -5.92
CA ARG A 652 -5.90 14.25 -6.68
C ARG A 652 -4.93 15.32 -6.15
N ILE A 653 -4.89 15.52 -4.84
CA ILE A 653 -3.96 16.48 -4.21
C ILE A 653 -2.52 16.10 -4.56
N LEU A 654 -2.17 14.81 -4.46
CA LEU A 654 -0.84 14.32 -4.81
C LEU A 654 -0.46 14.62 -6.27
N SER A 655 -1.40 14.45 -7.20
CA SER A 655 -1.16 14.71 -8.63
C SER A 655 -0.89 16.19 -8.89
N GLU A 656 -1.70 17.08 -8.31
CA GLU A 656 -1.53 18.54 -8.40
C GLU A 656 -0.22 18.99 -7.72
N SER A 657 0.07 18.49 -6.51
CA SER A 657 1.31 18.79 -5.79
C SER A 657 2.55 18.34 -6.57
N ARG A 658 2.49 17.20 -7.27
CA ARG A 658 3.58 16.77 -8.15
C ARG A 658 3.73 17.68 -9.37
N ALA A 659 2.63 18.06 -10.02
CA ALA A 659 2.67 18.96 -11.17
C ALA A 659 3.26 20.32 -10.78
N ALA A 660 2.87 20.87 -9.64
CA ALA A 660 3.46 22.08 -9.06
C ALA A 660 4.98 21.94 -8.85
N ALA A 661 5.42 20.84 -8.24
CA ALA A 661 6.84 20.59 -8.01
C ALA A 661 7.63 20.42 -9.32
N GLN A 662 7.06 19.76 -10.33
CA GLN A 662 7.68 19.61 -11.66
C GLN A 662 7.82 20.95 -12.38
N SER A 663 6.77 21.79 -12.39
CA SER A 663 6.83 23.12 -13.00
C SER A 663 7.89 23.98 -12.34
N LEU A 664 7.95 23.94 -11.00
CA LEU A 664 8.91 24.71 -10.22
C LEU A 664 10.37 24.27 -10.50
N LEU A 665 10.64 22.97 -10.59
CA LEU A 665 11.98 22.47 -10.94
C LEU A 665 12.35 22.70 -12.40
N ALA A 666 11.39 22.73 -13.32
CA ALA A 666 11.66 23.05 -14.72
C ALA A 666 12.10 24.52 -14.89
N GLU A 667 11.54 25.43 -14.09
CA GLU A 667 11.86 26.86 -14.14
C GLU A 667 13.06 27.27 -13.28
N ASP A 668 13.22 26.63 -12.11
CA ASP A 668 14.23 26.95 -11.11
C ASP A 668 14.78 25.67 -10.44
N PRO A 669 15.61 24.87 -11.16
CA PRO A 669 16.11 23.58 -10.67
C PRO A 669 16.86 23.66 -9.33
N ASP A 670 17.58 24.77 -9.13
CA ASP A 670 18.41 25.03 -7.95
C ASP A 670 17.71 25.84 -6.86
N LEU A 671 16.44 26.20 -7.06
CA LEU A 671 15.66 27.05 -6.14
C LEU A 671 16.38 28.38 -5.84
N ALA A 672 17.04 28.96 -6.84
CA ALA A 672 17.87 30.14 -6.71
C ALA A 672 17.08 31.44 -6.79
N ARG A 673 15.87 31.42 -7.37
CA ARG A 673 15.03 32.62 -7.52
C ARG A 673 14.54 33.11 -6.14
N PRO A 674 14.50 34.43 -5.90
CA PRO A 674 14.10 34.98 -4.61
C PRO A 674 12.67 34.61 -4.20
N GLU A 675 11.76 34.48 -5.17
CA GLU A 675 10.36 34.07 -4.97
C GLU A 675 10.22 32.65 -4.37
N ASN A 676 11.21 31.79 -4.61
CA ASN A 676 11.29 30.43 -4.07
C ASN A 676 12.11 30.34 -2.77
N GLY A 677 12.53 31.49 -2.22
CA GLY A 677 13.35 31.55 -1.00
C GLY A 677 12.72 30.82 0.18
N ASN A 678 11.39 30.91 0.36
CA ASN A 678 10.66 30.21 1.42
C ASN A 678 10.81 28.69 1.30
N ILE A 679 10.72 28.15 0.08
CA ILE A 679 10.82 26.72 -0.21
C ILE A 679 12.23 26.24 0.10
N ARG A 680 13.25 26.97 -0.35
CA ARG A 680 14.65 26.67 -0.07
C ARG A 680 14.94 26.68 1.44
N HIS A 681 14.54 27.74 2.15
CA HIS A 681 14.70 27.83 3.60
C HIS A 681 14.01 26.69 4.34
N HIS A 682 12.82 26.27 3.89
CA HIS A 682 12.14 25.14 4.48
C HIS A 682 12.94 23.84 4.28
N ILE A 683 13.42 23.57 3.06
CA ILE A 683 14.23 22.38 2.76
C ILE A 683 15.51 22.36 3.60
N ASP A 684 16.21 23.49 3.70
CA ASP A 684 17.45 23.61 4.49
C ASP A 684 17.21 23.44 6.00
N SER A 685 15.99 23.76 6.46
CA SER A 685 15.59 23.59 7.86
C SER A 685 15.28 22.14 8.25
N LEU A 686 15.02 21.27 7.26
CA LEU A 686 14.77 19.86 7.52
C LEU A 686 16.09 19.16 7.90
N PRO A 687 16.11 18.35 8.96
CA PRO A 687 17.33 17.66 9.37
C PRO A 687 17.82 16.74 8.23
N ALA A 688 19.13 16.73 7.97
CA ALA A 688 19.75 15.87 6.95
C ALA A 688 19.46 14.37 7.15
N THR A 689 19.03 13.99 8.36
CA THR A 689 18.62 12.64 8.77
C THR A 689 17.14 12.34 8.61
N ALA A 690 16.29 13.30 8.17
CA ALA A 690 14.90 13.04 7.80
C ALA A 690 14.85 12.20 6.51
N VAL A 691 15.05 10.90 6.72
CA VAL A 691 15.11 9.80 5.77
C VAL A 691 16.03 10.11 4.58
N ASN A 692 17.26 9.63 4.72
CA ASN A 692 18.24 9.58 3.64
C ASN A 692 17.84 8.45 2.67
N TRP A 693 16.84 8.72 1.82
CA TRP A 693 16.31 7.80 0.79
C TRP A 693 17.37 7.37 -0.24
N SER A 694 18.51 8.07 -0.28
CA SER A 694 19.67 7.73 -1.14
C SER A 694 20.28 6.36 -0.84
N ARG A 695 20.01 5.78 0.34
CA ARG A 695 20.49 4.44 0.72
C ARG A 695 19.46 3.31 0.51
N ILE A 696 18.24 3.64 0.10
CA ILE A 696 17.14 2.65 -0.06
C ILE A 696 16.76 2.45 -1.55
N SER A 697 17.42 3.15 -2.47
CA SER A 697 17.12 3.04 -3.90
C SER A 697 18.30 2.52 -4.71
#